data_AF-A0AAV7DJD6-F1
#
_entry.id   AF-A0AAV7DJD6-F1
#
_cell.length_a   1.000
_cell.length_b   1.000
_cell.length_c   1.000
_cell.angle_alpha   90.00
_cell.angle_beta   90.00
_cell.angle_gamma   90.00
#
_symmetry.space_group_name_H-M   'P 1'
#
loop_
_entity.id
_entity.type
_entity.pdbx_description
1 polymer ?
#
loop_
_entity_poly.entity_id
_entity_poly.type
_entity_poly.pdbx_seq_one_letter_code
_entity_poly.pdbx_strand_id
1 'polypeptide(L)'
;MNTIKNVPARVLSRRSVHGLEAEREQFDKNQAISISKAINAQEAPVKEKHARRIILGTHHEKGAFTFWSYAISLPLASSSILSWKFCHVLHKVLRDGHQNVLSDCQRYRSNIREIGDLWGHMHDRYGQLVTIYTKLLLYKISFHTKHPQFPPNLEVTDDVLEKAAGTDVNNIFQLTVEMFDYMDTELKVAETVIRQLNSAIAVSQMSAGQCKLAPLIQVIQDCSHLYHYTVKLMFKLHSCLPPDTLQGHRDRFHEQFHSLKNFFKRASDMLYFKRLIQIPRLPDNPPNFLRASALDEHVKPVVVMANETPEEEEPPQTESLIEINNAQPVEQPVVEDIFQQTFGPPNGLMIDDRDLQIENLKKEVEMLRAELEKIKLEAQKYIMQLKGQINTLEAEVEEQRKQKQKALVDNEQLRDELESLRKQKLDSEKKEGVLMEMEKKVQATEVRYNKLKEKHNELINVHAGLLRKNADTAKQLTVSQQNQEEVARIKEQLEFQMDQVKRESEIKLEDHTFQIEQLKSEVESKKEELVRLQQSLGNTEETASALSSKLAALEAEKDALQSLLTSKESELLSVKNVAQETESLFNQEQAKRVSEIHDLNEKLDKKTADEQKLYQKMLEDQFNIIQGTVREAENIIQDAVSKLDDPLHIRCTSSPDYLVHRATGAIDSLTSLSNGHAKYIKNMTDASDFVGSLAQFAHLAADTIVNGSATSHLAPPDHGDRLVDSCRDCGSQSLLYLNELKDKQSLKGADLTNVRRTLQNILGLGEVQIVNTNVTLFEQIQKLLQCFCWRYIYKVGYVCNS
;
A
#
# COMPACT_ATOMS: atom_id res chain seq x y z
N MET A 1 -72.24 50.65 49.00
CA MET A 1 -71.84 51.64 47.97
C MET A 1 -70.72 51.03 47.16
N ASN A 2 -70.94 50.89 45.84
CA ASN A 2 -70.01 50.89 44.70
C ASN A 2 -68.58 50.33 44.93
N THR A 3 -68.02 49.42 44.12
CA THR A 3 -67.89 49.57 42.67
C THR A 3 -67.40 48.26 42.03
N ILE A 4 -67.98 47.92 40.88
CA ILE A 4 -67.53 46.90 39.92
C ILE A 4 -66.32 47.44 39.14
N LYS A 5 -65.27 46.63 38.96
CA LYS A 5 -64.42 46.68 37.76
C LYS A 5 -63.95 45.27 37.36
N ASN A 6 -64.22 44.97 36.09
CA ASN A 6 -63.97 43.76 35.32
C ASN A 6 -62.49 43.32 35.28
N VAL A 7 -62.27 42.00 35.29
CA VAL A 7 -61.25 41.35 34.45
C VAL A 7 -61.91 40.15 33.74
N PRO A 8 -61.81 40.01 32.41
CA PRO A 8 -62.55 39.01 31.65
C PRO A 8 -61.96 37.60 31.78
N ALA A 9 -62.84 36.61 31.73
CA ALA A 9 -62.52 35.20 31.55
C ALA A 9 -61.58 35.02 30.35
N ARG A 10 -60.33 34.63 30.63
CA ARG A 10 -59.39 34.20 29.60
C ARG A 10 -59.86 32.82 29.13
N VAL A 11 -60.51 32.83 27.97
CA VAL A 11 -60.75 31.68 27.11
C VAL A 11 -59.51 30.78 27.14
N LEU A 12 -59.67 29.57 27.70
CA LEU A 12 -58.76 28.46 27.48
C LEU A 12 -58.79 28.18 25.98
N SER A 13 -57.87 28.83 25.27
CA SER A 13 -57.60 28.58 23.86
C SER A 13 -57.23 27.11 23.72
N ARG A 14 -58.15 26.33 23.18
CA ARG A 14 -57.96 24.95 22.69
C ARG A 14 -57.04 24.90 21.45
N ARG A 15 -56.04 25.78 21.36
CA ARG A 15 -54.95 25.72 20.37
C ARG A 15 -53.67 25.32 21.10
N SER A 16 -53.22 24.09 20.91
CA SER A 16 -51.78 23.72 20.91
C SER A 16 -51.49 22.21 20.92
N VAL A 17 -52.46 21.31 21.09
CA VAL A 17 -52.15 19.85 21.10
C VAL A 17 -51.94 19.31 19.67
N HIS A 18 -52.82 19.65 18.72
CA HIS A 18 -52.68 19.20 17.33
C HIS A 18 -51.50 19.83 16.57
N GLY A 19 -51.02 21.01 17.00
CA GLY A 19 -49.85 21.65 16.38
C GLY A 19 -48.54 20.96 16.75
N LEU A 20 -48.35 20.64 18.03
CA LEU A 20 -47.15 19.95 18.52
C LEU A 20 -47.06 18.49 18.01
N GLU A 21 -48.21 17.82 17.89
CA GLU A 21 -48.27 16.47 17.34
C GLU A 21 -47.97 16.46 15.83
N ALA A 22 -48.49 17.44 15.08
CA ALA A 22 -48.18 17.60 13.66
C ALA A 22 -46.71 18.00 13.41
N GLU A 23 -46.13 18.87 14.26
CA GLU A 23 -44.71 19.21 14.21
C GLU A 23 -43.82 17.99 14.49
N ARG A 24 -44.21 17.16 15.45
CA ARG A 24 -43.52 15.90 15.76
C ARG A 24 -43.62 14.89 14.61
N GLU A 25 -44.79 14.69 14.05
CA GLU A 25 -44.99 13.79 12.91
C GLU A 25 -44.19 14.27 11.67
N GLN A 26 -44.17 15.59 11.43
CA GLN A 26 -43.38 16.18 10.37
C GLN A 26 -41.87 16.02 10.62
N PHE A 27 -41.42 16.14 11.86
CA PHE A 27 -40.03 15.85 12.25
C PHE A 27 -39.68 14.37 12.00
N ASP A 28 -40.49 13.43 12.47
CA ASP A 28 -40.26 11.99 12.29
C ASP A 28 -40.23 11.62 10.81
N LYS A 29 -41.14 12.18 10.00
CA LYS A 29 -41.14 12.02 8.54
C LYS A 29 -39.86 12.56 7.90
N ASN A 30 -39.40 13.74 8.31
CA ASN A 30 -38.16 14.34 7.79
C ASN A 30 -36.91 13.53 8.19
N GLN A 31 -36.89 12.99 9.41
CA GLN A 31 -35.83 12.09 9.88
C GLN A 31 -35.84 10.78 9.09
N ALA A 32 -37.01 10.15 8.91
CA ALA A 32 -37.15 8.93 8.12
C ALA A 32 -36.64 9.09 6.67
N ILE A 33 -36.96 10.22 6.03
CA ILE A 33 -36.46 10.56 4.69
C ILE A 33 -34.94 10.71 4.70
N SER A 34 -34.39 11.39 5.71
CA SER A 34 -32.95 11.61 5.82
C SER A 34 -32.20 10.30 6.06
N ILE A 35 -32.71 9.44 6.94
CA ILE A 35 -32.19 8.09 7.21
C ILE A 35 -32.22 7.24 5.93
N SER A 36 -33.35 7.19 5.23
CA SER A 36 -33.49 6.41 3.98
C SER A 36 -32.58 6.92 2.86
N LYS A 37 -32.35 8.24 2.78
CA LYS A 37 -31.43 8.84 1.79
C LYS A 37 -29.96 8.69 2.16
N ALA A 38 -29.64 8.56 3.45
CA ALA A 38 -28.28 8.31 3.91
C ALA A 38 -27.91 6.81 3.84
N ILE A 39 -28.82 5.95 4.26
CA ILE A 39 -28.66 4.49 4.37
C ILE A 39 -29.50 3.82 3.28
N ASN A 40 -28.89 3.62 2.12
CA ASN A 40 -29.50 2.96 0.96
C ASN A 40 -28.52 2.00 0.29
N ALA A 41 -29.02 1.19 -0.64
CA ALA A 41 -28.23 0.20 -1.36
C ALA A 41 -27.39 0.78 -2.52
N GLN A 42 -27.47 2.09 -2.80
CA GLN A 42 -26.67 2.69 -3.87
C GLN A 42 -25.19 2.78 -3.46
N GLU A 43 -24.29 2.34 -4.34
CA GLU A 43 -22.84 2.36 -4.11
C GLU A 43 -22.25 3.76 -4.35
N ALA A 44 -22.59 4.68 -3.46
CA ALA A 44 -22.19 6.09 -3.49
C ALA A 44 -21.95 6.59 -2.06
N PRO A 45 -21.06 7.58 -1.84
CA PRO A 45 -20.82 8.12 -0.52
C PRO A 45 -22.11 8.64 0.14
N VAL A 46 -22.16 8.55 1.47
CA VAL A 46 -23.28 9.11 2.24
C VAL A 46 -23.32 10.62 2.01
N LYS A 47 -24.49 11.15 1.66
CA LYS A 47 -24.66 12.60 1.43
C LYS A 47 -24.62 13.33 2.78
N GLU A 48 -23.65 14.23 2.95
CA GLU A 48 -23.41 14.96 4.20
C GLU A 48 -24.65 15.72 4.71
N LYS A 49 -25.43 16.34 3.81
CA LYS A 49 -26.69 17.02 4.21
C LYS A 49 -27.67 16.12 4.95
N HIS A 50 -27.74 14.83 4.60
CA HIS A 50 -28.65 13.88 5.25
C HIS A 50 -28.05 13.37 6.55
N ALA A 51 -26.75 13.07 6.59
CA ALA A 51 -26.06 12.72 7.83
C ALA A 51 -26.15 13.85 8.88
N ARG A 52 -25.94 15.11 8.46
CA ARG A 52 -26.08 16.30 9.32
C ARG A 52 -27.49 16.45 9.88
N ARG A 53 -28.53 16.25 9.06
CA ARG A 53 -29.94 16.28 9.53
C ARG A 53 -30.24 15.18 10.56
N ILE A 54 -29.66 14.00 10.41
CA ILE A 54 -29.81 12.91 11.40
C ILE A 54 -29.14 13.31 12.71
N ILE A 55 -27.90 13.80 12.66
CA ILE A 55 -27.16 14.28 13.86
C ILE A 55 -27.93 15.39 14.56
N LEU A 56 -28.36 16.43 13.84
CA LEU A 56 -29.18 17.52 14.41
C LEU A 56 -30.51 17.01 14.98
N GLY A 57 -31.10 15.99 14.36
CA GLY A 57 -32.26 15.28 14.88
C GLY A 57 -32.01 14.72 16.27
N THR A 58 -30.85 14.12 16.51
CA THR A 58 -30.52 13.57 17.84
C THR A 58 -30.43 14.63 18.94
N HIS A 59 -29.95 15.84 18.59
CA HIS A 59 -29.91 16.97 19.52
C HIS A 59 -31.31 17.55 19.78
N HIS A 60 -32.16 17.58 18.75
CA HIS A 60 -33.56 18.01 18.88
C HIS A 60 -34.36 17.10 19.83
N GLU A 61 -34.21 15.78 19.71
CA GLU A 61 -34.92 14.81 20.55
C GLU A 61 -34.19 14.41 21.84
N LYS A 62 -32.97 14.91 22.06
CA LYS A 62 -32.08 14.58 23.19
C LYS A 62 -31.73 13.08 23.29
N GLY A 63 -31.55 12.41 22.17
CA GLY A 63 -31.27 10.97 22.08
C GLY A 63 -31.23 10.51 20.62
N ALA A 64 -31.16 9.22 20.37
CA ALA A 64 -31.24 8.64 19.01
C ALA A 64 -32.51 7.79 18.83
N PHE A 65 -33.60 8.16 19.50
CA PHE A 65 -34.84 7.38 19.49
C PHE A 65 -35.41 7.23 18.08
N THR A 66 -35.62 8.34 17.37
CA THR A 66 -36.15 8.31 16.01
C THR A 66 -35.15 7.68 15.03
N PHE A 67 -33.83 7.85 15.24
CA PHE A 67 -32.84 7.13 14.43
C PHE A 67 -33.01 5.61 14.55
N TRP A 68 -33.07 5.09 15.78
CA TRP A 68 -33.17 3.65 16.02
C TRP A 68 -34.52 3.06 15.64
N SER A 69 -35.63 3.79 15.80
CA SER A 69 -36.97 3.31 15.40
C SER A 69 -37.03 2.98 13.90
N TYR A 70 -36.35 3.77 13.07
CA TYR A 70 -36.23 3.50 11.63
C TYR A 70 -35.07 2.57 11.30
N ALA A 71 -33.89 2.73 11.92
CA ALA A 71 -32.70 1.96 11.56
C ALA A 71 -32.88 0.45 11.74
N ILE A 72 -33.60 0.00 12.78
CA ILE A 72 -33.90 -1.42 13.00
C ILE A 72 -34.85 -2.01 11.95
N SER A 73 -35.67 -1.16 11.30
CA SER A 73 -36.62 -1.58 10.27
C SER A 73 -35.98 -1.66 8.88
N LEU A 74 -34.74 -1.18 8.73
CA LEU A 74 -34.02 -1.26 7.47
C LEU A 74 -33.68 -2.72 7.15
N PRO A 75 -33.76 -3.15 5.88
CA PRO A 75 -33.43 -4.50 5.47
C PRO A 75 -31.91 -4.69 5.38
N LEU A 76 -31.19 -4.53 6.50
CA LEU A 76 -29.73 -4.55 6.58
C LEU A 76 -29.15 -5.87 6.06
N ALA A 77 -29.85 -6.98 6.28
CA ALA A 77 -29.48 -8.32 5.79
C ALA A 77 -29.55 -8.48 4.26
N SER A 78 -30.28 -7.59 3.56
CA SER A 78 -30.46 -7.71 2.11
C SER A 78 -29.30 -7.12 1.30
N SER A 79 -28.51 -6.21 1.89
CA SER A 79 -27.43 -5.52 1.19
C SER A 79 -26.30 -5.13 2.13
N SER A 80 -25.09 -5.58 1.79
CA SER A 80 -23.87 -5.28 2.53
C SER A 80 -23.47 -3.81 2.39
N ILE A 81 -23.76 -3.16 1.26
CA ILE A 81 -23.57 -1.71 1.07
C ILE A 81 -24.49 -0.93 2.01
N LEU A 82 -25.74 -1.37 2.15
CA LEU A 82 -26.71 -0.74 3.05
C LEU A 82 -26.25 -0.89 4.52
N SER A 83 -25.77 -2.08 4.90
CA SER A 83 -25.16 -2.31 6.21
C SER A 83 -23.88 -1.50 6.45
N TRP A 84 -23.04 -1.32 5.42
CA TRP A 84 -21.83 -0.50 5.49
C TRP A 84 -22.17 0.98 5.74
N LYS A 85 -23.16 1.51 5.01
CA LYS A 85 -23.69 2.86 5.23
C LYS A 85 -24.34 3.03 6.59
N PHE A 86 -25.05 2.02 7.07
CA PHE A 86 -25.58 2.02 8.43
C PHE A 86 -24.46 2.16 9.46
N CYS A 87 -23.39 1.36 9.36
CA CYS A 87 -22.23 1.46 10.25
C CYS A 87 -21.59 2.85 10.21
N HIS A 88 -21.42 3.42 9.00
CA HIS A 88 -20.89 4.77 8.83
C HIS A 88 -21.77 5.85 9.49
N VAL A 89 -23.07 5.86 9.21
CA VAL A 89 -23.99 6.85 9.80
C VAL A 89 -24.05 6.68 11.32
N LEU A 90 -24.07 5.46 11.83
CA LEU A 90 -24.04 5.19 13.26
C LEU A 90 -22.73 5.69 13.91
N HIS A 91 -21.58 5.54 13.23
CA HIS A 91 -20.31 6.11 13.71
C HIS A 91 -20.39 7.64 13.81
N LYS A 92 -20.92 8.32 12.79
CA LYS A 92 -21.12 9.79 12.82
C LYS A 92 -22.07 10.21 13.93
N VAL A 93 -23.19 9.49 14.11
CA VAL A 93 -24.18 9.74 15.17
C VAL A 93 -23.57 9.53 16.56
N LEU A 94 -22.72 8.51 16.75
CA LEU A 94 -21.98 8.33 17.99
C LEU A 94 -21.03 9.49 18.26
N ARG A 95 -20.23 9.92 17.27
CA ARG A 95 -19.29 11.04 17.44
C ARG A 95 -19.97 12.37 17.74
N ASP A 96 -20.91 12.79 16.89
CA ASP A 96 -21.38 14.17 16.84
C ASP A 96 -22.83 14.36 17.34
N GLY A 97 -23.50 13.26 17.70
CA GLY A 97 -24.86 13.28 18.23
C GLY A 97 -24.98 13.76 19.67
N HIS A 98 -26.20 13.78 20.19
CA HIS A 98 -26.45 14.15 21.58
C HIS A 98 -25.78 13.16 22.56
N GLN A 99 -25.37 13.63 23.75
CA GLN A 99 -24.68 12.79 24.77
C GLN A 99 -25.43 11.48 25.12
N ASN A 100 -26.77 11.48 25.07
CA ASN A 100 -27.59 10.30 25.39
C ASN A 100 -27.55 9.22 24.31
N VAL A 101 -27.06 9.54 23.09
CA VAL A 101 -26.96 8.60 21.98
C VAL A 101 -26.16 7.36 22.38
N LEU A 102 -25.11 7.51 23.20
CA LEU A 102 -24.32 6.38 23.69
C LEU A 102 -25.18 5.38 24.47
N SER A 103 -26.01 5.87 25.40
CA SER A 103 -26.94 5.04 26.18
C SER A 103 -27.99 4.38 25.27
N ASP A 104 -28.50 5.09 24.27
CA ASP A 104 -29.47 4.53 23.33
C ASP A 104 -28.84 3.42 22.48
N CYS A 105 -27.64 3.63 21.94
CA CYS A 105 -26.90 2.64 21.16
C CYS A 105 -26.57 1.38 21.96
N GLN A 106 -26.33 1.51 23.27
CA GLN A 106 -26.08 0.37 24.15
C GLN A 106 -27.28 -0.59 24.20
N ARG A 107 -28.52 -0.11 24.03
CA ARG A 107 -29.73 -0.95 23.99
C ARG A 107 -29.80 -1.80 22.72
N TYR A 108 -29.22 -1.32 21.62
CA TYR A 108 -29.20 -1.98 20.31
C TYR A 108 -27.88 -2.72 20.02
N ARG A 109 -27.07 -2.94 21.07
CA ARG A 109 -25.77 -3.62 20.95
C ARG A 109 -25.89 -5.03 20.36
N SER A 110 -26.93 -5.79 20.70
CA SER A 110 -27.19 -7.11 20.12
C SER A 110 -27.45 -7.03 18.62
N ASN A 111 -28.30 -6.08 18.19
CA ASN A 111 -28.61 -5.89 16.76
C ASN A 111 -27.34 -5.57 15.95
N ILE A 112 -26.46 -4.69 16.46
CA ILE A 112 -25.19 -4.36 15.78
C ILE A 112 -24.31 -5.62 15.64
N ARG A 113 -24.25 -6.45 16.69
CA ARG A 113 -23.49 -7.71 16.66
C ARG A 113 -24.07 -8.70 15.65
N GLU A 114 -25.38 -8.90 15.65
CA GLU A 114 -26.07 -9.82 14.75
C GLU A 114 -25.83 -9.46 13.27
N ILE A 115 -25.81 -8.16 12.92
CA ILE A 115 -25.46 -7.70 11.57
C ILE A 115 -24.01 -8.08 11.23
N GLY A 116 -23.08 -7.86 12.16
CA GLY A 116 -21.66 -8.21 11.97
C GLY A 116 -21.44 -9.71 11.78
N ASP A 117 -22.11 -10.52 12.60
CA ASP A 117 -22.05 -11.99 12.55
C ASP A 117 -22.69 -12.51 11.26
N LEU A 118 -23.84 -11.99 10.85
CA LEU A 118 -24.49 -12.34 9.58
C LEU A 118 -23.53 -12.19 8.40
N TRP A 119 -22.93 -11.00 8.25
CA TRP A 119 -22.03 -10.73 7.14
C TRP A 119 -20.68 -11.43 7.26
N GLY A 120 -20.29 -11.86 8.47
CA GLY A 120 -19.04 -12.59 8.72
C GLY A 120 -19.05 -14.01 8.14
N HIS A 121 -20.22 -14.62 7.99
CA HIS A 121 -20.38 -15.93 7.36
C HIS A 121 -20.46 -15.85 5.83
N MET A 122 -20.63 -14.65 5.28
CA MET A 122 -20.81 -14.40 3.86
C MET A 122 -19.48 -13.99 3.22
N HIS A 123 -19.15 -14.59 2.07
CA HIS A 123 -17.91 -14.27 1.33
C HIS A 123 -18.09 -13.00 0.46
N ASP A 124 -18.69 -11.95 1.01
CA ASP A 124 -18.95 -10.67 0.33
C ASP A 124 -17.89 -9.60 0.68
N ARG A 125 -17.51 -8.77 -0.29
CA ARG A 125 -16.47 -7.74 -0.11
C ARG A 125 -16.89 -6.67 0.91
N TYR A 126 -18.09 -6.11 0.76
CA TYR A 126 -18.60 -5.17 1.77
C TYR A 126 -18.98 -5.89 3.06
N GLY A 127 -19.43 -7.16 2.98
CA GLY A 127 -19.72 -7.99 4.15
C GLY A 127 -18.53 -8.08 5.11
N GLN A 128 -17.33 -8.37 4.59
CA GLN A 128 -16.09 -8.35 5.39
C GLN A 128 -15.84 -6.98 6.05
N LEU A 129 -16.09 -5.88 5.32
CA LEU A 129 -15.94 -4.53 5.86
C LEU A 129 -16.96 -4.27 6.99
N VAL A 130 -18.21 -4.70 6.81
CA VAL A 130 -19.27 -4.58 7.81
C VAL A 130 -18.93 -5.37 9.07
N THR A 131 -18.42 -6.60 8.95
CA THR A 131 -18.02 -7.41 10.12
C THR A 131 -16.93 -6.73 10.94
N ILE A 132 -15.94 -6.10 10.30
CA ILE A 132 -14.87 -5.40 11.04
C ILE A 132 -15.39 -4.08 11.61
N TYR A 133 -16.24 -3.36 10.89
CA TYR A 133 -16.77 -2.08 11.35
C TYR A 133 -17.75 -2.23 12.51
N THR A 134 -18.62 -3.26 12.49
CA THR A 134 -19.51 -3.57 13.62
C THR A 134 -18.71 -3.92 14.88
N LYS A 135 -17.58 -4.64 14.76
CA LYS A 135 -16.66 -4.87 15.88
C LYS A 135 -16.09 -3.56 16.44
N LEU A 136 -15.67 -2.64 15.57
CA LEU A 136 -15.22 -1.31 15.98
C LEU A 136 -16.33 -0.55 16.72
N LEU A 137 -17.54 -0.48 16.18
CA LEU A 137 -18.67 0.21 16.82
C LEU A 137 -19.02 -0.39 18.19
N LEU A 138 -19.00 -1.72 18.30
CA LEU A 138 -19.22 -2.42 19.57
C LEU A 138 -18.11 -2.12 20.58
N TYR A 139 -16.84 -2.06 20.13
CA TYR A 139 -15.72 -1.67 20.98
C TYR A 139 -15.89 -0.23 21.45
N LYS A 140 -16.14 0.71 20.53
CA LYS A 140 -16.40 2.14 20.80
C LYS A 140 -17.49 2.33 21.84
N ILE A 141 -18.67 1.71 21.65
CA ILE A 141 -19.77 1.79 22.61
C ILE A 141 -19.35 1.27 23.99
N SER A 142 -18.64 0.13 24.04
CA SER A 142 -18.15 -0.45 25.30
C SER A 142 -17.14 0.45 26.01
N PHE A 143 -16.17 0.98 25.26
CA PHE A 143 -15.12 1.84 25.78
C PHE A 143 -15.71 3.10 26.41
N HIS A 144 -16.56 3.83 25.67
CA HIS A 144 -17.16 5.07 26.17
C HIS A 144 -18.19 4.85 27.27
N THR A 145 -18.85 3.68 27.32
CA THR A 145 -19.72 3.32 28.46
C THR A 145 -18.89 3.06 29.71
N LYS A 146 -17.73 2.42 29.58
CA LYS A 146 -16.81 2.15 30.68
C LYS A 146 -16.09 3.42 31.15
N HIS A 147 -15.77 4.32 30.22
CA HIS A 147 -15.02 5.55 30.46
C HIS A 147 -15.82 6.80 30.06
N PRO A 148 -16.82 7.20 30.85
CA PRO A 148 -17.69 8.34 30.54
C PRO A 148 -16.94 9.69 30.47
N GLN A 149 -15.73 9.75 31.02
CA GLN A 149 -14.85 10.92 30.93
C GLN A 149 -14.31 11.18 29.52
N PHE A 150 -14.32 10.17 28.64
CA PHE A 150 -14.01 10.34 27.22
C PHE A 150 -15.31 10.37 26.41
N PRO A 151 -15.74 11.52 25.87
CA PRO A 151 -16.87 11.57 24.96
C PRO A 151 -16.59 10.75 23.69
N PRO A 152 -17.63 10.26 22.98
CA PRO A 152 -17.46 9.48 21.76
C PRO A 152 -16.69 10.17 20.61
N ASN A 153 -16.60 11.50 20.56
CA ASN A 153 -15.73 12.19 19.59
C ASN A 153 -14.25 12.22 20.00
N LEU A 154 -13.94 11.67 21.18
CA LEU A 154 -12.62 11.62 21.80
C LEU A 154 -11.99 12.99 22.01
N GLU A 155 -12.73 14.10 21.99
CA GLU A 155 -12.17 15.44 22.21
C GLU A 155 -12.08 15.75 23.71
N VAL A 156 -10.92 15.50 24.32
CA VAL A 156 -10.63 15.89 25.71
C VAL A 156 -9.34 16.69 25.82
N THR A 157 -9.22 17.44 26.92
CA THR A 157 -7.97 18.12 27.30
C THR A 157 -7.01 17.16 28.01
N ASP A 158 -5.73 17.51 28.01
CA ASP A 158 -4.68 16.75 28.69
C ASP A 158 -4.98 16.57 30.19
N ASP A 159 -5.54 17.58 30.85
CA ASP A 159 -5.96 17.50 32.25
C ASP A 159 -7.01 16.42 32.51
N VAL A 160 -7.96 16.26 31.59
CA VAL A 160 -9.02 15.24 31.71
C VAL A 160 -8.41 13.85 31.49
N LEU A 161 -7.51 13.69 30.51
CA LEU A 161 -6.78 12.45 30.29
C LEU A 161 -5.96 12.05 31.53
N GLU A 162 -5.25 13.01 32.12
CA GLU A 162 -4.42 12.74 33.30
C GLU A 162 -5.25 12.35 34.52
N LYS A 163 -6.41 13.01 34.72
CA LYS A 163 -7.39 12.65 35.75
C LYS A 163 -8.01 11.28 35.50
N ALA A 164 -8.35 10.97 34.25
CA ALA A 164 -8.91 9.68 33.84
C ALA A 164 -7.96 8.51 34.11
N ALA A 165 -6.68 8.70 33.81
CA ALA A 165 -5.63 7.71 34.07
C ALA A 165 -5.38 7.53 35.58
N GLY A 166 -5.60 8.59 36.37
CA GLY A 166 -5.39 8.58 37.81
C GLY A 166 -3.92 8.44 38.21
N THR A 167 -3.68 8.11 39.48
CA THR A 167 -2.33 7.88 40.04
C THR A 167 -2.00 6.40 40.22
N ASP A 168 -3.00 5.52 40.17
CA ASP A 168 -2.81 4.08 40.28
C ASP A 168 -2.22 3.53 38.98
N VAL A 169 -1.05 2.91 39.08
CA VAL A 169 -0.33 2.32 37.96
C VAL A 169 -1.17 1.28 37.22
N ASN A 170 -2.00 0.51 37.94
CA ASN A 170 -2.86 -0.50 37.31
C ASN A 170 -3.92 0.16 36.41
N ASN A 171 -4.47 1.30 36.83
CA ASN A 171 -5.45 2.05 36.04
C ASN A 171 -4.80 2.67 34.80
N ILE A 172 -3.60 3.26 34.94
CA ILE A 172 -2.84 3.81 33.81
C ILE A 172 -2.52 2.68 32.81
N PHE A 173 -2.05 1.54 33.30
CA PHE A 173 -1.73 0.37 32.48
C PHE A 173 -2.95 -0.13 31.72
N GLN A 174 -4.06 -0.38 32.43
CA GLN A 174 -5.30 -0.86 31.82
C GLN A 174 -5.86 0.12 30.79
N LEU A 175 -5.88 1.42 31.11
CA LEU A 175 -6.35 2.45 30.19
C LEU A 175 -5.46 2.51 28.93
N THR A 176 -4.15 2.36 29.08
CA THR A 176 -3.22 2.33 27.93
C THR A 176 -3.48 1.14 27.02
N VAL A 177 -3.68 -0.05 27.59
CA VAL A 177 -4.02 -1.26 26.83
C VAL A 177 -5.35 -1.10 26.09
N GLU A 178 -6.36 -0.54 26.74
CA GLU A 178 -7.66 -0.29 26.11
C GLU A 178 -7.59 0.76 24.99
N MET A 179 -6.78 1.81 25.16
CA MET A 179 -6.52 2.77 24.07
C MET A 179 -5.79 2.12 22.89
N PHE A 180 -4.88 1.17 23.15
CA PHE A 180 -4.24 0.39 22.09
C PHE A 180 -5.22 -0.55 21.39
N ASP A 181 -6.07 -1.26 22.13
CA ASP A 181 -7.11 -2.11 21.55
C ASP A 181 -8.06 -1.29 20.67
N TYR A 182 -8.41 -0.07 21.12
CA TYR A 182 -9.22 0.85 20.34
C TYR A 182 -8.50 1.22 19.03
N MET A 183 -7.24 1.68 19.11
CA MET A 183 -6.43 2.02 17.93
C MET A 183 -6.33 0.84 16.94
N ASP A 184 -6.15 -0.38 17.43
CA ASP A 184 -6.07 -1.58 16.56
C ASP A 184 -7.38 -1.83 15.82
N THR A 185 -8.54 -1.66 16.48
CA THR A 185 -9.84 -1.82 15.81
C THR A 185 -10.06 -0.77 14.71
N GLU A 186 -9.66 0.48 14.95
CA GLU A 186 -9.71 1.58 13.97
C GLU A 186 -8.78 1.31 12.78
N LEU A 187 -7.51 0.99 13.05
CA LEU A 187 -6.52 0.67 12.02
C LEU A 187 -6.91 -0.55 11.21
N LYS A 188 -7.59 -1.55 11.80
CA LYS A 188 -8.06 -2.73 11.07
C LYS A 188 -9.13 -2.40 10.03
N VAL A 189 -10.04 -1.46 10.34
CA VAL A 189 -11.01 -0.94 9.36
C VAL A 189 -10.27 -0.24 8.23
N ALA A 190 -9.36 0.68 8.56
CA ALA A 190 -8.57 1.41 7.56
C ALA A 190 -7.76 0.47 6.64
N GLU A 191 -7.02 -0.48 7.23
CA GLU A 191 -6.22 -1.46 6.50
C GLU A 191 -7.08 -2.28 5.53
N THR A 192 -8.24 -2.76 5.99
CA THR A 192 -9.12 -3.60 5.16
C THR A 192 -9.76 -2.81 4.03
N VAL A 193 -10.22 -1.57 4.29
CA VAL A 193 -10.76 -0.68 3.25
C VAL A 193 -9.69 -0.37 2.21
N ILE A 194 -8.49 0.01 2.63
CA ILE A 194 -7.39 0.34 1.73
C ILE A 194 -6.95 -0.88 0.93
N ARG A 195 -6.88 -2.07 1.54
CA ARG A 195 -6.55 -3.31 0.83
C ARG A 195 -7.59 -3.66 -0.25
N GLN A 196 -8.87 -3.39 -0.01
CA GLN A 196 -9.93 -3.64 -0.99
C GLN A 196 -10.03 -2.58 -2.09
N LEU A 197 -9.43 -1.41 -1.89
CA LEU A 197 -9.31 -0.36 -2.90
C LEU A 197 -7.98 -0.57 -3.62
N ASN A 198 -8.00 -1.36 -4.72
CA ASN A 198 -6.84 -1.57 -5.59
C ASN A 198 -6.01 -0.28 -5.70
N SER A 199 -4.68 -0.37 -5.54
CA SER A 199 -3.72 0.74 -5.31
C SER A 199 -3.71 1.91 -6.30
N ALA A 200 -4.61 1.93 -7.28
CA ALA A 200 -4.80 3.03 -8.22
C ALA A 200 -5.50 4.24 -7.56
N ILE A 201 -4.81 5.38 -7.59
CA ILE A 201 -5.28 6.68 -7.09
C ILE A 201 -6.64 7.08 -7.73
N ALA A 202 -6.92 6.64 -8.96
CA ALA A 202 -8.17 6.89 -9.68
C ALA A 202 -9.42 6.27 -9.02
N VAL A 203 -9.27 5.16 -8.28
CA VAL A 203 -10.39 4.49 -7.60
C VAL A 203 -10.99 5.40 -6.51
N SER A 204 -10.18 6.29 -5.92
CA SER A 204 -10.65 7.28 -4.93
C SER A 204 -11.62 8.33 -5.51
N GLN A 205 -11.69 8.47 -6.84
CA GLN A 205 -12.61 9.40 -7.52
C GLN A 205 -13.90 8.74 -7.98
N MET A 206 -13.97 7.40 -8.01
CA MET A 206 -15.19 6.68 -8.37
C MET A 206 -16.19 6.72 -7.20
N SER A 207 -17.48 6.86 -7.51
CA SER A 207 -18.58 6.82 -6.51
C SER A 207 -18.48 5.60 -5.57
N ALA A 208 -18.20 4.43 -6.14
CA ALA A 208 -18.01 3.19 -5.39
C ALA A 208 -16.80 3.23 -4.44
N GLY A 209 -15.67 3.78 -4.91
CA GLY A 209 -14.48 3.96 -4.08
C GLY A 209 -14.71 4.97 -2.95
N GLN A 210 -15.40 6.07 -3.24
CA GLN A 210 -15.79 7.07 -2.23
C GLN A 210 -16.77 6.50 -1.20
N CYS A 211 -17.66 5.59 -1.60
CA CYS A 211 -18.54 4.87 -0.67
C CYS A 211 -17.74 4.08 0.39
N LYS A 212 -16.62 3.47 -0.01
CA LYS A 212 -15.71 2.76 0.91
C LYS A 212 -14.81 3.71 1.70
N LEU A 213 -14.36 4.81 1.10
CA LEU A 213 -13.44 5.76 1.73
C LEU A 213 -14.12 6.68 2.75
N ALA A 214 -15.39 7.05 2.53
CA ALA A 214 -16.09 8.03 3.37
C ALA A 214 -16.00 7.72 4.88
N PRO A 215 -16.20 6.48 5.35
CA PRO A 215 -16.16 6.20 6.78
C PRO A 215 -14.77 6.30 7.39
N LEU A 216 -13.70 6.29 6.58
CA LEU A 216 -12.34 6.47 7.08
C LEU A 216 -12.09 7.90 7.57
N ILE A 217 -12.94 8.88 7.25
CA ILE A 217 -12.85 10.22 7.85
C ILE A 217 -12.99 10.12 9.37
N GLN A 218 -13.97 9.36 9.85
CA GLN A 218 -14.22 9.15 11.29
C GLN A 218 -13.07 8.37 11.93
N VAL A 219 -12.57 7.33 11.24
CA VAL A 219 -11.38 6.56 11.66
C VAL A 219 -10.16 7.47 11.79
N ILE A 220 -9.93 8.39 10.85
CA ILE A 220 -8.81 9.35 10.89
C ILE A 220 -8.95 10.29 12.09
N GLN A 221 -10.16 10.82 12.33
CA GLN A 221 -10.43 11.71 13.45
C GLN A 221 -10.20 11.00 14.81
N ASP A 222 -10.64 9.75 14.94
CA ASP A 222 -10.49 8.98 16.18
C ASP A 222 -9.02 8.57 16.40
N CYS A 223 -8.34 8.04 15.38
CA CYS A 223 -6.91 7.71 15.43
C CYS A 223 -6.03 8.91 15.81
N SER A 224 -6.37 10.12 15.37
CA SER A 224 -5.62 11.33 15.71
C SER A 224 -5.59 11.58 17.22
N HIS A 225 -6.73 11.38 17.89
CA HIS A 225 -6.86 11.53 19.34
C HIS A 225 -6.22 10.35 20.08
N LEU A 226 -6.49 9.13 19.64
CA LEU A 226 -5.92 7.91 20.25
C LEU A 226 -4.39 7.91 20.21
N TYR A 227 -3.77 8.41 19.14
CA TYR A 227 -2.32 8.55 19.06
C TYR A 227 -1.80 9.54 20.11
N HIS A 228 -2.46 10.68 20.26
CA HIS A 228 -2.05 11.65 21.26
C HIS A 228 -2.18 11.08 22.69
N TYR A 229 -3.27 10.37 22.98
CA TYR A 229 -3.50 9.74 24.28
C TYR A 229 -2.50 8.63 24.59
N THR A 230 -2.25 7.75 23.64
CA THR A 230 -1.27 6.66 23.82
C THR A 230 0.13 7.20 24.04
N VAL A 231 0.57 8.27 23.35
CA VAL A 231 1.87 8.90 23.64
C VAL A 231 1.94 9.43 25.07
N LYS A 232 0.94 10.21 25.51
CA LYS A 232 0.89 10.77 26.87
C LYS A 232 0.86 9.68 27.95
N LEU A 233 0.03 8.66 27.77
CA LEU A 233 -0.08 7.53 28.69
C LEU A 233 1.20 6.69 28.74
N MET A 234 1.88 6.50 27.60
CA MET A 234 3.17 5.80 27.54
C MET A 234 4.26 6.54 28.33
N PHE A 235 4.37 7.87 28.18
CA PHE A 235 5.29 8.65 29.01
C PHE A 235 4.94 8.57 30.51
N LYS A 236 3.64 8.56 30.85
CA LYS A 236 3.17 8.39 32.23
C LYS A 236 3.49 6.99 32.78
N LEU A 237 3.39 5.93 31.99
CA LEU A 237 3.82 4.59 32.40
C LEU A 237 5.32 4.53 32.64
N HIS A 238 6.12 5.13 31.75
CA HIS A 238 7.58 5.17 31.89
C HIS A 238 8.06 6.01 33.08
N SER A 239 7.25 6.92 33.62
CA SER A 239 7.57 7.63 34.87
C SER A 239 7.26 6.82 36.13
N CYS A 240 6.45 5.75 36.03
CA CYS A 240 6.02 4.93 37.17
C CYS A 240 6.55 3.50 37.17
N LEU A 241 7.02 2.98 36.02
CA LEU A 241 7.44 1.59 35.86
C LEU A 241 8.83 1.46 35.18
N PRO A 242 9.59 0.40 35.52
CA PRO A 242 10.86 0.12 34.84
C PRO A 242 10.69 -0.13 33.33
N PRO A 243 11.69 0.26 32.50
CA PRO A 243 11.63 0.06 31.04
C PRO A 243 11.39 -1.39 30.61
N ASP A 244 11.97 -2.36 31.33
CA ASP A 244 11.87 -3.79 31.00
C ASP A 244 10.43 -4.30 31.10
N THR A 245 9.64 -3.78 32.04
CA THR A 245 8.21 -4.13 32.21
C THR A 245 7.36 -3.62 31.04
N LEU A 246 7.78 -2.53 30.40
CA LEU A 246 7.04 -1.85 29.34
C LEU A 246 7.50 -2.23 27.93
N GLN A 247 8.35 -3.25 27.77
CA GLN A 247 8.87 -3.66 26.46
C GLN A 247 7.71 -3.98 25.48
N GLY A 248 6.76 -4.82 25.88
CA GLY A 248 5.61 -5.16 25.03
C GLY A 248 4.70 -3.96 24.69
N HIS A 249 4.63 -2.94 25.55
CA HIS A 249 3.89 -1.71 25.25
C HIS A 249 4.60 -0.86 24.21
N ARG A 250 5.93 -0.77 24.31
CA ARG A 250 6.77 -0.08 23.33
C ARG A 250 6.71 -0.77 21.97
N ASP A 251 6.78 -2.10 21.94
CA ASP A 251 6.69 -2.89 20.70
C ASP A 251 5.32 -2.68 20.03
N ARG A 252 4.23 -2.80 20.79
CA ARG A 252 2.87 -2.56 20.28
C ARG A 252 2.67 -1.12 19.80
N PHE A 253 3.14 -0.14 20.57
CA PHE A 253 3.11 1.27 20.14
C PHE A 253 3.88 1.47 18.83
N HIS A 254 5.05 0.84 18.69
CA HIS A 254 5.88 0.95 17.49
C HIS A 254 5.17 0.42 16.24
N GLU A 255 4.54 -0.75 16.34
CA GLU A 255 3.73 -1.33 15.27
C GLU A 255 2.54 -0.44 14.89
N GLN A 256 1.81 0.06 15.90
CA GLN A 256 0.67 0.97 15.68
C GLN A 256 1.11 2.30 15.08
N PHE A 257 2.23 2.87 15.54
CA PHE A 257 2.78 4.11 15.01
C PHE A 257 3.10 3.98 13.52
N HIS A 258 3.77 2.91 13.11
CA HIS A 258 4.09 2.68 11.70
C HIS A 258 2.84 2.43 10.85
N SER A 259 1.89 1.67 11.37
CA SER A 259 0.61 1.42 10.71
C SER A 259 -0.18 2.71 10.52
N LEU A 260 -0.27 3.55 11.55
CA LEU A 260 -0.93 4.85 11.52
C LEU A 260 -0.22 5.85 10.61
N LYS A 261 1.11 5.95 10.68
CA LYS A 261 1.92 6.81 9.80
C LYS A 261 1.70 6.44 8.33
N ASN A 262 1.71 5.15 8.02
CA ASN A 262 1.45 4.66 6.67
C ASN A 262 0.01 4.96 6.24
N PHE A 263 -0.96 4.76 7.12
CA PHE A 263 -2.36 5.09 6.85
C PHE A 263 -2.55 6.59 6.56
N PHE A 264 -2.10 7.48 7.46
CA PHE A 264 -2.24 8.93 7.30
C PHE A 264 -1.51 9.43 6.05
N LYS A 265 -0.31 8.92 5.75
CA LYS A 265 0.41 9.25 4.53
C LYS A 265 -0.41 8.87 3.29
N ARG A 266 -0.85 7.61 3.18
CA ARG A 266 -1.66 7.12 2.05
C ARG A 266 -2.95 7.91 1.90
N ALA A 267 -3.68 8.15 3.00
CA ALA A 267 -4.91 8.92 2.99
C ALA A 267 -4.66 10.38 2.56
N SER A 268 -3.59 11.01 3.07
CA SER A 268 -3.24 12.39 2.71
C SER A 268 -2.90 12.57 1.23
N ASP A 269 -2.45 11.50 0.55
CA ASP A 269 -2.17 11.52 -0.88
C ASP A 269 -3.43 11.33 -1.75
N MET A 270 -4.53 10.81 -1.19
CA MET A 270 -5.79 10.61 -1.92
C MET A 270 -6.57 11.92 -2.09
N LEU A 271 -6.95 12.22 -3.33
CA LEU A 271 -7.68 13.44 -3.68
C LEU A 271 -9.05 13.56 -2.99
N TYR A 272 -9.69 12.43 -2.69
CA TYR A 272 -10.95 12.40 -1.94
C TYR A 272 -10.82 13.08 -0.57
N PHE A 273 -9.81 12.70 0.22
CA PHE A 273 -9.60 13.30 1.54
C PHE A 273 -9.08 14.73 1.44
N LYS A 274 -8.16 15.05 0.51
CA LYS A 274 -7.63 16.42 0.33
C LYS A 274 -8.72 17.49 0.15
N ARG A 275 -9.86 17.12 -0.44
CA ARG A 275 -11.00 18.04 -0.65
C ARG A 275 -11.88 18.22 0.59
N LEU A 276 -11.88 17.25 1.51
CA LEU A 276 -12.84 17.17 2.63
C LEU A 276 -12.18 17.47 3.98
N ILE A 277 -10.94 17.03 4.18
CA ILE A 277 -10.20 17.14 5.44
C ILE A 277 -8.71 17.40 5.20
N GLN A 278 -8.08 18.10 6.13
CA GLN A 278 -6.64 18.21 6.26
C GLN A 278 -6.15 17.17 7.26
N ILE A 279 -5.40 16.18 6.76
CA ILE A 279 -4.83 15.09 7.57
C ILE A 279 -3.45 15.54 8.09
N PRO A 280 -3.20 15.50 9.41
CA PRO A 280 -1.92 15.90 9.97
C PRO A 280 -0.80 14.92 9.58
N ARG A 281 0.42 15.45 9.39
CA ARG A 281 1.62 14.61 9.18
C ARG A 281 2.18 14.19 10.54
N LEU A 282 2.38 12.89 10.70
CA LEU A 282 3.08 12.34 11.87
C LEU A 282 4.60 12.50 11.73
N PRO A 283 5.35 12.59 12.85
CA PRO A 283 6.80 12.73 12.85
C PRO A 283 7.49 11.55 12.16
N ASP A 284 8.76 11.72 11.80
CA ASP A 284 9.47 10.68 11.05
C ASP A 284 9.78 9.44 11.87
N ASN A 285 10.15 9.65 13.13
CA ASN A 285 10.45 8.61 14.10
C ASN A 285 9.42 8.63 15.24
N PRO A 286 9.10 7.47 15.84
CA PRO A 286 8.24 7.42 17.02
C PRO A 286 8.90 8.15 18.21
N PRO A 287 8.11 8.72 19.14
CA PRO A 287 8.64 9.33 20.36
C PRO A 287 9.53 8.37 21.16
N ASN A 288 10.66 8.86 21.67
CA ASN A 288 11.53 8.07 22.54
C ASN A 288 11.05 8.16 23.99
N PHE A 289 10.28 7.17 24.45
CA PHE A 289 9.74 7.14 25.80
C PHE A 289 10.78 7.03 26.93
N LEU A 290 12.03 6.68 26.61
CA LEU A 290 13.12 6.65 27.60
C LEU A 290 13.74 8.03 27.84
N ARG A 291 13.38 9.03 27.02
CA ARG A 291 13.85 10.41 27.14
C ARG A 291 12.66 11.30 27.48
N ALA A 292 12.54 11.72 28.73
CA ALA A 292 11.41 12.53 29.19
C ALA A 292 11.21 13.82 28.35
N SER A 293 12.29 14.47 27.91
CA SER A 293 12.21 15.68 27.07
C SER A 293 11.64 15.42 25.67
N ALA A 294 11.52 14.17 25.22
CA ALA A 294 10.86 13.84 23.95
C ALA A 294 9.34 14.04 24.02
N LEU A 295 8.76 14.17 25.23
CA LEU A 295 7.37 14.57 25.39
C LEU A 295 7.16 16.05 25.00
N ASP A 296 8.15 16.92 25.22
CA ASP A 296 8.09 18.34 24.85
C ASP A 296 8.14 18.53 23.32
N GLU A 297 8.69 17.56 22.60
CA GLU A 297 8.73 17.51 21.13
C GLU A 297 7.40 16.99 20.52
N HIS A 298 6.50 16.41 21.33
CA HIS A 298 5.25 15.82 20.85
C HIS A 298 4.17 16.89 20.59
N VAL A 299 3.71 16.95 19.34
CA VAL A 299 2.63 17.85 18.91
C VAL A 299 1.36 17.03 18.70
N LYS A 300 0.25 17.42 19.35
CA LYS A 300 -1.07 16.80 19.15
C LYS A 300 -1.48 16.91 17.68
N PRO A 301 -1.67 15.80 16.95
CA PRO A 301 -2.14 15.88 15.57
C PRO A 301 -3.60 16.35 15.57
N VAL A 302 -3.90 17.35 14.74
CA VAL A 302 -5.25 17.92 14.60
C VAL A 302 -5.72 17.70 13.17
N VAL A 303 -6.89 17.06 13.01
CA VAL A 303 -7.57 16.90 11.73
C VAL A 303 -8.50 18.08 11.55
N VAL A 304 -8.29 18.88 10.50
CA VAL A 304 -9.10 20.07 10.22
C VAL A 304 -10.09 19.73 9.11
N MET A 305 -11.38 20.02 9.29
CA MET A 305 -12.37 19.88 8.23
C MET A 305 -12.17 21.01 7.20
N ALA A 306 -12.17 20.71 5.91
CA ALA A 306 -12.15 21.76 4.89
C ALA A 306 -13.47 22.53 4.99
N ASN A 307 -13.39 23.84 5.28
CA ASN A 307 -14.59 24.67 5.36
C ASN A 307 -15.30 24.66 4.00
N GLU A 308 -16.49 24.07 3.96
CA GLU A 308 -17.46 24.34 2.91
C GLU A 308 -17.70 25.86 2.94
N THR A 309 -17.36 26.57 1.86
CA THR A 309 -17.96 27.87 1.58
C THR A 309 -19.46 27.70 1.77
N PRO A 310 -20.14 28.54 2.58
CA PRO A 310 -21.57 28.38 2.81
C PRO A 310 -22.27 28.42 1.46
N GLU A 311 -22.75 27.27 0.98
CA GLU A 311 -23.82 27.27 -0.01
C GLU A 311 -24.96 28.01 0.68
N GLU A 312 -25.34 29.16 0.13
CA GLU A 312 -26.49 29.95 0.57
C GLU A 312 -27.66 29.00 0.77
N GLU A 313 -28.20 28.99 1.99
CA GLU A 313 -29.44 28.31 2.30
C GLU A 313 -30.55 28.92 1.43
N GLU A 314 -30.80 28.36 0.25
CA GLU A 314 -32.05 28.63 -0.44
C GLU A 314 -33.20 28.13 0.46
N PRO A 315 -34.19 28.99 0.74
CA PRO A 315 -35.33 28.59 1.55
C PRO A 315 -36.13 27.49 0.83
N PRO A 316 -36.85 26.63 1.58
CA PRO A 316 -37.48 25.45 1.04
C PRO A 316 -38.57 25.83 0.04
N GLN A 317 -38.33 25.59 -1.25
CA GLN A 317 -39.38 25.66 -2.26
C GLN A 317 -40.36 24.50 -2.02
N THR A 318 -41.51 24.83 -1.44
CA THR A 318 -42.72 24.04 -1.57
C THR A 318 -43.11 23.98 -3.05
N GLU A 319 -42.92 22.82 -3.68
CA GLU A 319 -43.52 22.50 -4.96
C GLU A 319 -45.05 22.55 -4.84
N SER A 320 -45.64 23.70 -5.17
CA SER A 320 -47.06 23.80 -5.47
C SER A 320 -47.22 23.72 -6.98
N LEU A 321 -47.58 22.53 -7.44
CA LEU A 321 -48.08 22.24 -8.77
C LEU A 321 -49.28 23.13 -9.09
N ILE A 322 -49.13 24.12 -9.98
CA ILE A 322 -50.23 24.67 -10.78
C ILE A 322 -49.70 24.95 -12.20
N GLU A 323 -50.16 24.16 -13.15
CA GLU A 323 -50.09 24.40 -14.59
C GLU A 323 -50.97 25.61 -14.98
N ILE A 324 -50.60 26.37 -16.04
CA ILE A 324 -51.45 26.79 -17.18
C ILE A 324 -50.82 27.97 -17.98
N ASN A 325 -50.49 27.65 -19.25
CA ASN A 325 -50.60 28.38 -20.53
C ASN A 325 -50.03 29.80 -20.81
N ASN A 326 -49.15 29.82 -21.83
CA ASN A 326 -49.09 30.68 -23.03
C ASN A 326 -49.67 32.11 -23.02
N ALA A 327 -48.80 33.12 -23.22
CA ALA A 327 -49.04 34.28 -24.10
C ALA A 327 -47.74 35.03 -24.46
N GLN A 328 -47.78 35.75 -25.58
CA GLN A 328 -46.73 36.34 -26.43
C GLN A 328 -45.87 37.49 -25.83
N PRO A 329 -44.72 37.83 -26.45
CA PRO A 329 -43.90 38.97 -26.07
C PRO A 329 -44.49 40.29 -26.58
N VAL A 330 -44.62 41.28 -25.69
CA VAL A 330 -45.05 42.65 -26.02
C VAL A 330 -43.84 43.58 -25.97
N GLU A 331 -43.65 44.31 -27.07
CA GLU A 331 -42.71 45.40 -27.28
C GLU A 331 -42.86 46.50 -26.20
N GLN A 332 -41.75 47.12 -25.81
CA GLN A 332 -41.76 48.39 -25.07
C GLN A 332 -40.99 49.47 -25.82
N PRO A 333 -41.41 50.74 -25.66
CA PRO A 333 -41.18 51.80 -26.62
C PRO A 333 -39.98 52.68 -26.29
N VAL A 334 -39.50 53.33 -27.34
CA VAL A 334 -38.49 54.40 -27.41
C VAL A 334 -38.88 55.58 -26.51
N VAL A 335 -37.90 56.09 -25.75
CA VAL A 335 -37.97 57.41 -25.09
C VAL A 335 -36.74 58.23 -25.49
N GLU A 336 -36.90 59.02 -26.56
CA GLU A 336 -36.28 60.35 -26.75
C GLU A 336 -37.07 61.35 -25.87
N ASP A 337 -36.60 62.48 -25.34
CA ASP A 337 -35.36 63.26 -25.39
C ASP A 337 -35.55 64.38 -24.32
N ILE A 338 -34.59 64.62 -23.43
CA ILE A 338 -34.58 65.76 -22.50
C ILE A 338 -33.16 66.33 -22.43
N PHE A 339 -32.55 66.71 -23.54
CA PHE A 339 -31.35 67.57 -23.46
C PHE A 339 -31.15 68.56 -24.64
N GLN A 340 -32.19 68.87 -25.42
CA GLN A 340 -32.10 69.81 -26.54
C GLN A 340 -33.13 70.95 -26.50
N GLN A 341 -33.18 71.71 -25.40
CA GLN A 341 -34.01 72.91 -25.35
C GLN A 341 -33.33 74.10 -24.65
N THR A 342 -32.18 74.55 -25.17
CA THR A 342 -31.59 75.83 -24.70
C THR A 342 -30.99 76.75 -25.77
N PHE A 343 -30.73 76.34 -27.03
CA PHE A 343 -30.15 77.29 -28.00
C PHE A 343 -30.75 77.13 -29.41
N GLY A 344 -31.31 78.24 -29.94
CA GLY A 344 -31.99 78.31 -31.24
C GLY A 344 -31.08 78.38 -32.47
N PRO A 345 -31.66 78.42 -33.69
CA PRO A 345 -30.96 78.36 -34.99
C PRO A 345 -30.82 79.77 -35.62
N PRO A 346 -30.33 80.00 -36.88
CA PRO A 346 -29.76 79.10 -37.91
C PRO A 346 -28.46 79.64 -38.59
N ASN A 347 -27.89 78.81 -39.48
CA ASN A 347 -26.90 79.04 -40.57
C ASN A 347 -25.68 78.12 -40.37
N GLY A 348 -25.21 77.33 -41.32
CA GLY A 348 -25.49 77.14 -42.73
C GLY A 348 -24.26 76.41 -43.31
N LEU A 349 -24.50 75.32 -44.05
CA LEU A 349 -23.58 74.69 -45.01
C LEU A 349 -22.12 74.44 -44.55
N MET A 350 -21.87 73.32 -43.86
CA MET A 350 -20.59 72.57 -43.92
C MET A 350 -20.86 71.11 -43.48
N ILE A 351 -21.53 70.33 -44.34
CA ILE A 351 -21.32 68.88 -44.35
C ILE A 351 -20.13 68.71 -45.28
N ASP A 352 -18.95 68.29 -44.80
CA ASP A 352 -18.09 67.47 -45.65
C ASP A 352 -16.92 66.76 -44.93
N ASP A 353 -16.14 67.39 -44.04
CA ASP A 353 -14.92 66.69 -43.55
C ASP A 353 -15.10 65.94 -42.23
N ARG A 354 -15.88 66.49 -41.28
CA ARG A 354 -16.02 65.87 -39.95
C ARG A 354 -16.88 64.62 -39.97
N ASP A 355 -17.98 64.65 -40.70
CA ASP A 355 -18.89 63.51 -40.80
C ASP A 355 -18.28 62.37 -41.62
N LEU A 356 -17.50 62.69 -42.66
CA LEU A 356 -16.72 61.72 -43.43
C LEU A 356 -15.61 61.07 -42.57
N GLN A 357 -14.94 61.86 -41.73
CA GLN A 357 -13.95 61.33 -40.79
C GLN A 357 -14.59 60.43 -39.72
N ILE A 358 -15.79 60.77 -39.24
CA ILE A 358 -16.57 59.93 -38.32
C ILE A 358 -16.97 58.62 -39.01
N GLU A 359 -17.39 58.67 -40.28
CA GLU A 359 -17.77 57.47 -41.03
C GLU A 359 -16.56 56.56 -41.31
N ASN A 360 -15.41 57.14 -41.64
CA ASN A 360 -14.16 56.39 -41.83
C ASN A 360 -13.69 55.72 -40.53
N LEU A 361 -13.71 56.44 -39.40
CA LEU A 361 -13.37 55.87 -38.09
C LEU A 361 -14.38 54.78 -37.67
N LYS A 362 -15.68 54.92 -37.99
CA LYS A 362 -16.67 53.87 -37.74
C LYS A 362 -16.37 52.60 -38.54
N LYS A 363 -16.02 52.73 -39.83
CA LYS A 363 -15.62 51.60 -40.69
C LYS A 363 -14.33 50.94 -40.19
N GLU A 364 -13.36 51.72 -39.75
CA GLU A 364 -12.11 51.20 -39.17
C GLU A 364 -12.36 50.45 -37.85
N VAL A 365 -13.22 50.97 -36.97
CA VAL A 365 -13.64 50.28 -35.75
C VAL A 365 -14.39 48.98 -36.06
N GLU A 366 -15.25 48.95 -37.09
CA GLU A 366 -15.93 47.73 -37.52
C GLU A 366 -14.95 46.69 -38.09
N MET A 367 -13.97 47.11 -38.90
CA MET A 367 -12.92 46.21 -39.39
C MET A 367 -12.07 45.65 -38.25
N LEU A 368 -11.63 46.50 -37.32
CA LEU A 368 -10.84 46.07 -36.15
C LEU A 368 -11.64 45.12 -35.24
N ARG A 369 -12.95 45.33 -35.07
CA ARG A 369 -13.83 44.40 -34.35
C ARG A 369 -13.94 43.04 -35.06
N ALA A 370 -14.07 43.05 -36.38
CA ALA A 370 -14.12 41.81 -37.17
C ALA A 370 -12.79 41.04 -37.13
N GLU A 371 -11.66 41.76 -37.17
CA GLU A 371 -10.32 41.16 -37.05
C GLU A 371 -10.07 40.60 -35.65
N LEU A 372 -10.53 41.28 -34.60
CA LEU A 372 -10.48 40.78 -33.22
C LEU A 372 -11.33 39.50 -33.04
N GLU A 373 -12.54 39.45 -33.60
CA GLU A 373 -13.35 38.23 -33.56
C GLU A 373 -12.72 37.08 -34.37
N LYS A 374 -12.04 37.37 -35.49
CA LYS A 374 -11.28 36.37 -36.24
C LYS A 374 -10.14 35.79 -35.40
N ILE A 375 -9.33 36.65 -34.75
CA ILE A 375 -8.23 36.22 -33.87
C ILE A 375 -8.76 35.39 -32.70
N LYS A 376 -9.90 35.79 -32.12
CA LYS A 376 -10.55 35.07 -31.03
C LYS A 376 -11.04 33.68 -31.46
N LEU A 377 -11.60 33.55 -32.66
CA LEU A 377 -11.99 32.26 -33.25
C LEU A 377 -10.78 31.36 -33.51
N GLU A 378 -9.68 31.91 -34.02
CA GLU A 378 -8.43 31.18 -34.23
C GLU A 378 -7.81 30.70 -32.90
N ALA A 379 -7.78 31.56 -31.88
CA ALA A 379 -7.36 31.20 -30.53
C ALA A 379 -8.26 30.11 -29.92
N GLN A 380 -9.58 30.18 -30.10
CA GLN A 380 -10.51 29.14 -29.64
C GLN A 380 -10.27 27.79 -30.34
N LYS A 381 -9.98 27.78 -31.65
CA LYS A 381 -9.61 26.55 -32.37
C LYS A 381 -8.31 25.95 -31.82
N TYR A 382 -7.30 26.78 -31.55
CA TYR A 382 -6.03 26.32 -30.99
C TYR A 382 -6.22 25.75 -29.57
N ILE A 383 -7.02 26.41 -28.73
CA ILE A 383 -7.38 25.91 -27.39
C ILE A 383 -8.10 24.55 -27.49
N MET A 384 -9.01 24.38 -28.46
CA MET A 384 -9.71 23.10 -28.66
C MET A 384 -8.75 21.98 -29.08
N GLN A 385 -7.80 22.29 -29.96
CA GLN A 385 -6.79 21.33 -30.41
C GLN A 385 -5.85 20.92 -29.26
N LEU A 386 -5.38 21.88 -28.45
CA LEU A 386 -4.58 21.61 -27.26
C LEU A 386 -5.34 20.79 -26.21
N LYS A 387 -6.62 21.10 -25.96
CA LYS A 387 -7.48 20.29 -25.08
C LYS A 387 -7.64 18.87 -25.60
N GLY A 388 -7.77 18.69 -26.91
CA GLY A 388 -7.80 17.37 -27.53
C GLY A 388 -6.51 16.58 -27.28
N GLN A 389 -5.34 17.20 -27.49
CA GLN A 389 -4.04 16.58 -27.22
C GLN A 389 -3.85 16.22 -25.74
N ILE A 390 -4.27 17.11 -24.83
CA ILE A 390 -4.26 16.85 -23.38
C ILE A 390 -5.10 15.61 -23.07
N ASN A 391 -6.34 15.52 -23.59
CA ASN A 391 -7.20 14.36 -23.36
C ASN A 391 -6.59 13.05 -23.91
N THR A 392 -5.93 13.09 -25.07
CA THR A 392 -5.26 11.92 -25.64
C THR A 392 -4.08 11.48 -24.78
N LEU A 393 -3.24 12.43 -24.35
CA LEU A 393 -2.11 12.14 -23.46
C LEU A 393 -2.58 11.65 -22.09
N GLU A 394 -3.64 12.21 -21.54
CA GLU A 394 -4.26 11.73 -20.30
C GLU A 394 -4.79 10.30 -20.42
N ALA A 395 -5.38 9.95 -21.57
CA ALA A 395 -5.83 8.59 -21.85
C ALA A 395 -4.65 7.60 -21.98
N GLU A 396 -3.57 7.98 -22.66
CA GLU A 396 -2.35 7.16 -22.77
C GLU A 396 -1.68 6.94 -21.40
N VAL A 397 -1.61 7.98 -20.56
CA VAL A 397 -1.08 7.88 -19.19
C VAL A 397 -1.94 6.94 -18.34
N GLU A 398 -3.27 7.01 -18.47
CA GLU A 398 -4.17 6.12 -17.74
C GLU A 398 -4.04 4.66 -18.21
N GLU A 399 -3.86 4.42 -19.51
CA GLU A 399 -3.60 3.08 -20.06
C GLU A 399 -2.26 2.52 -19.55
N GLN A 400 -1.19 3.31 -19.54
CA GLN A 400 0.09 2.88 -18.95
C GLN A 400 -0.02 2.59 -17.45
N ARG A 401 -0.80 3.37 -16.71
CA ARG A 401 -1.05 3.11 -15.28
C ARG A 401 -1.78 1.79 -15.06
N LYS A 402 -2.80 1.48 -15.88
CA LYS A 402 -3.50 0.18 -15.82
C LYS A 402 -2.56 -0.98 -16.13
N GLN A 403 -1.72 -0.87 -17.15
CA GLN A 403 -0.74 -1.90 -17.49
C GLN A 403 0.28 -2.12 -16.36
N LYS A 404 0.76 -1.04 -15.73
CA LYS A 404 1.65 -1.13 -14.57
C LYS A 404 0.98 -1.78 -13.36
N GLN A 405 -0.28 -1.43 -13.08
CA GLN A 405 -1.03 -2.01 -11.97
C GLN A 405 -1.26 -3.51 -12.17
N LYS A 406 -1.60 -3.92 -13.40
CA LYS A 406 -1.74 -5.34 -13.75
C LYS A 406 -0.43 -6.10 -13.51
N ALA A 407 0.69 -5.57 -13.99
CA ALA A 407 2.01 -6.18 -13.79
C ALA A 407 2.41 -6.29 -12.30
N LEU A 408 1.98 -5.35 -11.44
CA LEU A 408 2.23 -5.43 -10.00
C LEU A 408 1.45 -6.56 -9.33
N VAL A 409 0.17 -6.71 -9.67
CA VAL A 409 -0.69 -7.79 -9.14
C VAL A 409 -0.16 -9.15 -9.59
N ASP A 410 0.21 -9.28 -10.86
CA ASP A 410 0.80 -10.50 -11.41
C ASP A 410 2.13 -10.84 -10.66
N ASN A 411 2.94 -9.83 -10.33
CA ASN A 411 4.18 -10.03 -9.57
C ASN A 411 3.94 -10.48 -8.12
N GLU A 412 2.91 -9.94 -7.45
CA GLU A 412 2.54 -10.34 -6.10
C GLU A 412 2.02 -11.78 -6.06
N GLN A 413 1.19 -12.17 -7.03
CA GLN A 413 0.73 -13.55 -7.19
C GLN A 413 1.89 -14.53 -7.42
N LEU A 414 2.87 -14.16 -8.26
CA LEU A 414 4.07 -14.97 -8.47
C LEU A 414 4.92 -15.13 -7.21
N ARG A 415 4.96 -14.11 -6.34
CA ARG A 415 5.67 -14.19 -5.05
C ARG A 415 4.98 -15.15 -4.09
N ASP A 416 3.66 -15.08 -3.98
CA ASP A 416 2.87 -15.97 -3.14
C ASP A 416 2.97 -17.43 -3.62
N GLU A 417 2.95 -17.65 -4.95
CA GLU A 417 3.15 -18.98 -5.53
C GLU A 417 4.55 -19.54 -5.24
N LEU A 418 5.59 -18.71 -5.36
CA LEU A 418 6.97 -19.10 -5.03
C LEU A 418 7.12 -19.47 -3.54
N GLU A 419 6.47 -18.74 -2.64
CA GLU A 419 6.49 -19.03 -1.21
C GLU A 419 5.76 -20.34 -0.89
N SER A 420 4.59 -20.56 -1.52
CA SER A 420 3.84 -21.82 -1.41
C SER A 420 4.66 -23.02 -1.90
N LEU A 421 5.31 -22.91 -3.06
CA LEU A 421 6.16 -23.97 -3.62
C LEU A 421 7.38 -24.26 -2.73
N ARG A 422 8.00 -23.23 -2.14
CA ARG A 422 9.10 -23.41 -1.18
C ARG A 422 8.65 -24.16 0.07
N LYS A 423 7.46 -23.84 0.59
CA LYS A 423 6.89 -24.52 1.75
C LYS A 423 6.57 -25.99 1.42
N GLN A 424 6.00 -26.26 0.25
CA GLN A 424 5.70 -27.62 -0.20
C GLN A 424 6.98 -28.45 -0.38
N LYS A 425 8.05 -27.85 -0.93
CA LYS A 425 9.36 -28.50 -1.03
C LYS A 425 9.92 -28.86 0.35
N LEU A 426 9.88 -27.93 1.30
CA LEU A 426 10.38 -28.15 2.66
C LEU A 426 9.59 -29.24 3.40
N ASP A 427 8.27 -29.31 3.19
CA ASP A 427 7.43 -30.37 3.74
C ASP A 427 7.66 -31.72 3.05
N SER A 428 7.99 -31.74 1.76
CA SER A 428 8.41 -32.95 1.03
C SER A 428 9.74 -33.49 1.56
N GLU A 429 10.73 -32.63 1.75
CA GLU A 429 12.03 -32.99 2.32
C GLU A 429 11.90 -33.55 3.75
N LYS A 430 11.00 -32.98 4.57
CA LYS A 430 10.68 -33.52 5.90
C LYS A 430 10.05 -34.92 5.82
N LYS A 431 9.10 -35.13 4.91
CA LYS A 431 8.45 -36.43 4.71
C LYS A 431 9.45 -37.48 4.23
N GLU A 432 10.35 -37.12 3.33
CA GLU A 432 11.43 -38.00 2.84
C GLU A 432 12.40 -38.38 3.97
N GLY A 433 12.77 -37.44 4.85
CA GLY A 433 13.57 -37.72 6.03
C GLY A 433 12.92 -38.73 6.99
N VAL A 434 11.61 -38.60 7.24
CA VAL A 434 10.85 -39.54 8.08
C VAL A 434 10.75 -40.93 7.43
N LEU A 435 10.54 -40.99 6.11
CA LEU A 435 10.54 -42.24 5.34
C LEU A 435 11.88 -42.96 5.44
N MET A 436 12.99 -42.24 5.26
CA MET A 436 14.34 -42.80 5.37
C MET A 436 14.65 -43.30 6.79
N GLU A 437 14.13 -42.63 7.84
CA GLU A 437 14.28 -43.11 9.21
C GLU A 437 13.46 -44.38 9.48
N MET A 438 12.24 -44.48 8.93
CA MET A 438 11.44 -45.70 9.03
C MET A 438 12.04 -46.86 8.23
N GLU A 439 12.61 -46.59 7.05
CA GLU A 439 13.29 -47.61 6.25
C GLU A 439 14.49 -48.21 7.00
N LYS A 440 15.28 -47.38 7.70
CA LYS A 440 16.36 -47.84 8.58
C LYS A 440 15.85 -48.73 9.72
N LYS A 441 14.70 -48.40 10.31
CA LYS A 441 14.06 -49.22 11.36
C LYS A 441 13.58 -50.56 10.80
N VAL A 442 12.97 -50.57 9.61
CA VAL A 442 12.54 -51.79 8.91
C VAL A 442 13.74 -52.69 8.61
N GLN A 443 14.81 -52.16 8.02
CA GLN A 443 16.04 -52.93 7.76
C GLN A 443 16.65 -53.48 9.06
N ALA A 444 16.67 -52.70 10.14
CA ALA A 444 17.15 -53.18 11.44
C ALA A 444 16.29 -54.32 12.01
N THR A 445 14.97 -54.26 11.84
CA THR A 445 14.06 -55.35 12.24
C THR A 445 14.21 -56.59 11.36
N GLU A 446 14.45 -56.42 10.07
CA GLU A 446 14.68 -57.52 9.12
C GLU A 446 15.97 -58.28 9.46
N VAL A 447 17.06 -57.56 9.78
CA VAL A 447 18.31 -58.17 10.26
C VAL A 447 18.09 -58.96 11.55
N ARG A 448 17.29 -58.44 12.50
CA ARG A 448 16.96 -59.16 13.74
C ARG A 448 16.14 -60.41 13.47
N TYR A 449 15.17 -60.33 12.57
CA TYR A 449 14.35 -61.47 12.17
C TYR A 449 15.19 -62.57 11.51
N ASN A 450 16.10 -62.20 10.61
CA ASN A 450 17.01 -63.15 9.97
C ASN A 450 17.92 -63.86 11.00
N LYS A 451 18.48 -63.14 11.98
CA LYS A 451 19.25 -63.77 13.08
C LYS A 451 18.40 -64.73 13.91
N LEU A 452 17.15 -64.37 14.19
CA LEU A 452 16.24 -65.25 14.93
C LEU A 452 15.90 -66.51 14.13
N LYS A 453 15.67 -66.37 12.82
CA LYS A 453 15.44 -67.48 11.90
C LYS A 453 16.65 -68.43 11.85
N GLU A 454 17.87 -67.89 11.81
CA GLU A 454 19.10 -68.69 11.90
C GLU A 454 19.18 -69.47 13.21
N LYS A 455 18.90 -68.81 14.36
CA LYS A 455 18.89 -69.49 15.67
C LYS A 455 17.80 -70.56 15.77
N HIS A 456 16.63 -70.30 15.19
CA HIS A 456 15.56 -71.29 15.11
C HIS A 456 15.98 -72.51 14.27
N ASN A 457 16.63 -72.29 13.12
CA ASN A 457 17.17 -73.37 12.30
C ASN A 457 18.29 -74.15 13.01
N GLU A 458 19.19 -73.48 13.73
CA GLU A 458 20.19 -74.14 14.57
C GLU A 458 19.53 -75.06 15.61
N LEU A 459 18.49 -74.56 16.30
CA LEU A 459 17.76 -75.33 17.30
C LEU A 459 17.04 -76.54 16.70
N ILE A 460 16.40 -76.38 15.53
CA ILE A 460 15.80 -77.50 14.79
C ILE A 460 16.87 -78.55 14.46
N ASN A 461 18.04 -78.14 13.98
CA ASN A 461 19.12 -79.05 13.63
C ASN A 461 19.68 -79.79 14.86
N VAL A 462 19.84 -79.10 16.00
CA VAL A 462 20.24 -79.72 17.26
C VAL A 462 19.18 -80.72 17.74
N HIS A 463 17.90 -80.36 17.67
CA HIS A 463 16.81 -81.26 18.05
C HIS A 463 16.75 -82.50 17.16
N ALA A 464 16.88 -82.33 15.84
CA ALA A 464 16.98 -83.44 14.90
C ALA A 464 18.20 -84.34 15.17
N GLY A 465 19.34 -83.75 15.53
CA GLY A 465 20.55 -84.48 15.93
C GLY A 465 20.36 -85.29 17.21
N LEU A 466 19.71 -84.70 18.22
CA LEU A 466 19.37 -85.38 19.48
C LEU A 466 18.39 -86.53 19.26
N LEU A 467 17.40 -86.37 18.38
CA LEU A 467 16.48 -87.45 18.01
C LEU A 467 17.21 -88.63 17.37
N ARG A 468 18.17 -88.38 16.45
CA ARG A 468 19.02 -89.45 15.89
C ARG A 468 19.84 -90.14 16.97
N LYS A 469 20.48 -89.37 17.85
CA LYS A 469 21.32 -89.91 18.93
C LYS A 469 20.49 -90.73 19.94
N ASN A 470 19.27 -90.30 20.24
CA ASN A 470 18.33 -91.04 21.07
C ASN A 470 17.90 -92.35 20.41
N ALA A 471 17.64 -92.34 19.09
CA ALA A 471 17.34 -93.55 18.33
C ALA A 471 18.53 -94.54 18.31
N ASP A 472 19.76 -94.04 18.15
CA ASP A 472 20.97 -94.87 18.20
C ASP A 472 21.21 -95.44 19.61
N THR A 473 20.95 -94.64 20.66
CA THR A 473 21.05 -95.07 22.06
C THR A 473 19.99 -96.13 22.38
N ALA A 474 18.76 -95.96 21.88
CA ALA A 474 17.70 -96.96 22.01
C ALA A 474 18.09 -98.27 21.31
N LYS A 475 18.67 -98.22 20.12
CA LYS A 475 19.22 -99.41 19.44
C LYS A 475 20.33 -100.10 20.25
N GLN A 476 21.28 -99.34 20.79
CA GLN A 476 22.33 -99.89 21.64
C GLN A 476 21.76 -100.54 22.92
N LEU A 477 20.72 -99.94 23.50
CA LEU A 477 20.02 -100.50 24.66
C LEU A 477 19.32 -101.82 24.30
N THR A 478 18.66 -101.90 23.14
CA THR A 478 18.05 -103.16 22.66
C THR A 478 19.10 -104.25 22.43
N VAL A 479 20.25 -103.92 21.83
CA VAL A 479 21.37 -104.87 21.66
C VAL A 479 21.92 -105.33 23.01
N SER A 480 22.04 -104.41 23.98
CA SER A 480 22.49 -104.77 25.33
C SER A 480 21.49 -105.66 26.07
N GLN A 481 20.19 -105.44 25.90
CA GLN A 481 19.13 -106.30 26.44
C GLN A 481 19.18 -107.71 25.82
N GLN A 482 19.38 -107.80 24.50
CA GLN A 482 19.54 -109.09 23.81
C GLN A 482 20.77 -109.87 24.32
N ASN A 483 21.90 -109.19 24.53
CA ASN A 483 23.10 -109.81 25.11
C ASN A 483 22.86 -110.27 26.56
N GLN A 484 22.08 -109.53 27.34
CA GLN A 484 21.73 -109.89 28.72
C GLN A 484 20.80 -111.11 28.78
N GLU A 485 19.85 -111.22 27.85
CA GLU A 485 19.01 -112.41 27.68
C GLU A 485 19.82 -113.64 27.21
N GLU A 486 20.83 -113.45 26.35
CA GLU A 486 21.71 -114.53 25.91
C GLU A 486 22.60 -115.04 27.05
N VAL A 487 23.10 -114.14 27.91
CA VAL A 487 23.80 -114.50 29.16
C VAL A 487 22.86 -115.22 30.13
N ALA A 488 21.60 -114.81 30.25
CA ALA A 488 20.60 -115.51 31.07
C ALA A 488 20.30 -116.92 30.53
N ARG A 489 20.21 -117.10 29.20
CA ARG A 489 20.04 -118.41 28.56
C ARG A 489 21.25 -119.33 28.78
N ILE A 490 22.48 -118.81 28.70
CA ILE A 490 23.69 -119.59 28.99
C ILE A 490 23.74 -119.99 30.47
N LYS A 491 23.24 -119.13 31.38
CA LYS A 491 23.12 -119.43 32.80
C LYS A 491 22.07 -120.53 33.08
N GLU A 492 20.89 -120.47 32.47
CA GLU A 492 19.86 -121.52 32.60
C GLU A 492 20.33 -122.88 32.04
N GLN A 493 21.11 -122.88 30.96
CA GLN A 493 21.65 -124.12 30.36
C GLN A 493 22.73 -124.78 31.24
N LEU A 494 23.49 -123.99 32.00
CA LEU A 494 24.44 -124.45 33.03
C LEU A 494 23.72 -124.92 34.31
N GLU A 495 22.63 -124.24 34.73
CA GLU A 495 21.79 -124.68 35.85
C GLU A 495 21.09 -126.02 35.54
N PHE A 496 20.63 -126.25 34.31
CA PHE A 496 20.00 -127.52 33.90
C PHE A 496 20.94 -128.73 33.94
N GLN A 497 22.24 -128.56 33.62
CA GLN A 497 23.23 -129.63 33.75
C GLN A 497 23.59 -129.93 35.23
N MET A 498 23.45 -128.94 36.12
CA MET A 498 23.69 -129.10 37.56
C MET A 498 22.48 -129.74 38.29
N ASP A 499 21.28 -129.52 37.77
CA ASP A 499 20.01 -130.01 38.34
C ASP A 499 19.68 -131.47 37.94
N GLN A 500 20.25 -131.97 36.84
CA GLN A 500 20.10 -133.37 36.41
C GLN A 500 20.83 -134.35 37.37
N VAL A 501 21.82 -133.87 38.13
CA VAL A 501 22.54 -134.63 39.16
C VAL A 501 21.88 -134.52 40.54
N LYS A 502 20.96 -133.56 40.73
CA LYS A 502 20.35 -133.23 42.03
C LYS A 502 18.93 -133.77 42.22
N ARG A 503 18.22 -134.14 41.14
CA ARG A 503 16.84 -134.67 41.17
C ARG A 503 16.73 -136.19 41.41
N GLU A 504 17.83 -136.87 41.75
CA GLU A 504 17.82 -138.22 42.34
C GLU A 504 17.49 -138.22 43.85
N SER A 505 17.55 -137.06 44.53
CA SER A 505 17.19 -136.93 45.94
C SER A 505 15.91 -136.11 46.12
N GLU A 506 14.83 -136.71 46.61
CA GLU A 506 13.69 -136.00 47.23
C GLU A 506 12.51 -135.65 46.32
N ILE A 507 11.96 -136.71 45.72
CA ILE A 507 10.54 -137.01 45.95
C ILE A 507 10.31 -136.98 47.48
N LYS A 508 9.68 -135.93 48.01
CA LYS A 508 8.91 -135.91 49.29
C LYS A 508 8.23 -134.55 49.51
N LEU A 509 6.89 -134.60 49.60
CA LEU A 509 5.93 -133.61 50.15
C LEU A 509 5.75 -132.33 49.33
N GLU A 510 4.82 -132.27 48.37
CA GLU A 510 3.38 -131.97 48.59
C GLU A 510 3.12 -130.86 49.62
N ASP A 511 2.78 -129.65 49.16
CA ASP A 511 1.76 -128.84 49.83
C ASP A 511 1.10 -127.82 48.87
N HIS A 512 0.21 -128.32 48.02
CA HIS A 512 -0.75 -127.53 47.26
C HIS A 512 -1.91 -127.11 48.17
N THR A 513 -1.76 -126.05 48.97
CA THR A 513 -2.91 -125.49 49.73
C THR A 513 -2.82 -123.98 49.99
N PHE A 514 -2.33 -123.17 49.02
CA PHE A 514 -2.29 -121.70 49.19
C PHE A 514 -2.83 -120.87 48.03
N GLN A 515 -3.06 -121.42 46.83
CA GLN A 515 -3.42 -120.61 45.66
C GLN A 515 -4.92 -120.29 45.51
N ILE A 516 -5.78 -120.74 46.43
CA ILE A 516 -7.24 -120.48 46.35
C ILE A 516 -7.66 -119.22 47.13
N GLU A 517 -6.85 -118.71 48.06
CA GLU A 517 -7.23 -117.55 48.88
C GLU A 517 -6.98 -116.19 48.18
N GLN A 518 -6.16 -116.13 47.13
CA GLN A 518 -5.71 -114.87 46.51
C GLN A 518 -6.74 -114.21 45.56
N LEU A 519 -7.71 -114.97 45.01
CA LEU A 519 -8.65 -114.46 44.01
C LEU A 519 -9.91 -113.80 44.58
N LYS A 520 -10.12 -113.85 45.90
CA LYS A 520 -11.27 -113.18 46.56
C LYS A 520 -11.05 -111.68 46.79
N SER A 521 -9.80 -111.20 46.69
CA SER A 521 -9.42 -109.80 46.96
C SER A 521 -9.55 -108.87 45.74
N GLU A 522 -9.62 -109.40 44.51
CA GLU A 522 -9.63 -108.56 43.29
C GLU A 522 -11.02 -108.10 42.86
N VAL A 523 -12.08 -108.75 43.35
CA VAL A 523 -13.47 -108.44 42.95
C VAL A 523 -14.01 -107.17 43.63
N GLU A 524 -13.56 -106.86 44.85
CA GLU A 524 -14.08 -105.71 45.60
C GLU A 524 -13.45 -104.37 45.16
N SER A 525 -12.23 -104.39 44.61
CA SER A 525 -11.54 -103.19 44.08
C SER A 525 -12.17 -102.63 42.79
N LYS A 526 -12.84 -103.47 41.98
CA LYS A 526 -13.46 -103.05 40.70
C LYS A 526 -14.82 -102.38 40.86
N LYS A 527 -15.46 -102.52 42.02
CA LYS A 527 -16.77 -101.92 42.33
C LYS A 527 -16.68 -100.41 42.66
N GLU A 528 -15.54 -99.97 43.19
CA GLU A 528 -15.28 -98.55 43.54
C GLU A 528 -14.86 -97.69 42.32
N GLU A 529 -14.28 -98.28 41.27
CA GLU A 529 -13.94 -97.56 40.03
C GLU A 529 -15.18 -97.14 39.21
N LEU A 530 -16.29 -97.87 39.35
CA LEU A 530 -17.52 -97.65 38.55
C LEU A 530 -18.33 -96.44 39.07
N VAL A 531 -18.26 -96.15 40.38
CA VAL A 531 -18.93 -95.00 41.00
C VAL A 531 -18.23 -93.67 40.67
N ARG A 532 -16.91 -93.67 40.42
CA ARG A 532 -16.16 -92.46 40.02
C ARG A 532 -16.39 -92.06 38.56
N LEU A 533 -16.73 -93.00 37.67
CA LEU A 533 -17.02 -92.71 36.26
C LEU A 533 -18.39 -92.03 36.07
N GLN A 534 -19.39 -92.37 36.90
CA GLN A 534 -20.72 -91.74 36.87
C GLN A 534 -20.72 -90.27 37.28
N GLN A 535 -19.73 -89.82 38.07
CA GLN A 535 -19.59 -88.41 38.49
C GLN A 535 -18.89 -87.53 37.44
N SER A 536 -18.20 -88.11 36.45
CA SER A 536 -17.53 -87.37 35.36
C SER A 536 -18.46 -86.97 34.20
N LEU A 537 -19.64 -87.61 34.10
CA LEU A 537 -20.61 -87.40 33.01
C LEU A 537 -21.45 -86.12 33.19
N GLY A 538 -21.55 -85.58 34.41
CA GLY A 538 -22.24 -84.31 34.68
C GLY A 538 -21.45 -83.05 34.31
N ASN A 539 -20.11 -83.12 34.32
CA ASN A 539 -19.24 -81.97 34.00
C ASN A 539 -19.08 -81.73 32.47
N THR A 540 -19.52 -82.67 31.64
CA THR A 540 -19.46 -82.58 30.17
C THR A 540 -20.61 -81.80 29.54
N GLU A 541 -21.76 -81.67 30.20
CA GLU A 541 -22.89 -80.86 29.68
C GLU A 541 -22.71 -79.36 29.94
N GLU A 542 -22.14 -78.95 31.08
CA GLU A 542 -21.82 -77.55 31.37
C GLU A 542 -20.69 -77.01 30.48
N THR A 543 -19.70 -77.84 30.14
CA THR A 543 -18.59 -77.46 29.25
C THR A 543 -19.01 -77.41 27.77
N ALA A 544 -19.96 -78.24 27.34
CA ALA A 544 -20.54 -78.18 25.99
C ALA A 544 -21.38 -76.91 25.75
N SER A 545 -22.17 -76.51 26.74
CA SER A 545 -22.94 -75.24 26.70
C SER A 545 -22.04 -74.00 26.64
N ALA A 546 -20.97 -73.97 27.45
CA ALA A 546 -20.00 -72.87 27.44
C ALA A 546 -19.22 -72.75 26.11
N LEU A 547 -18.89 -73.89 25.48
CA LEU A 547 -18.23 -73.90 24.16
C LEU A 547 -19.14 -73.45 23.03
N SER A 548 -20.44 -73.81 23.07
CA SER A 548 -21.42 -73.37 22.08
C SER A 548 -21.65 -71.86 22.11
N SER A 549 -21.73 -71.25 23.31
CA SER A 549 -21.84 -69.79 23.47
C SER A 549 -20.59 -69.07 22.92
N LYS A 550 -19.40 -69.62 23.14
CA LYS A 550 -18.15 -69.03 22.66
C LYS A 550 -17.99 -69.13 21.14
N LEU A 551 -18.50 -70.20 20.52
CA LEU A 551 -18.58 -70.34 19.06
C LEU A 551 -19.52 -69.30 18.44
N ALA A 552 -20.70 -69.12 19.00
CA ALA A 552 -21.66 -68.10 18.53
C ALA A 552 -21.09 -66.67 18.62
N ALA A 553 -20.33 -66.37 19.70
CA ALA A 553 -19.66 -65.08 19.85
C ALA A 553 -18.56 -64.85 18.79
N LEU A 554 -17.75 -65.88 18.50
CA LEU A 554 -16.71 -65.82 17.46
C LEU A 554 -17.29 -65.69 16.05
N GLU A 555 -18.44 -66.31 15.80
CA GLU A 555 -19.13 -66.23 14.51
C GLU A 555 -19.70 -64.83 14.27
N ALA A 556 -20.28 -64.20 15.31
CA ALA A 556 -20.70 -62.80 15.25
C ALA A 556 -19.52 -61.82 15.05
N GLU A 557 -18.37 -62.09 15.66
CA GLU A 557 -17.16 -61.27 15.48
C GLU A 557 -16.59 -61.39 14.06
N LYS A 558 -16.61 -62.59 13.47
CA LYS A 558 -16.20 -62.84 12.09
C LYS A 558 -17.07 -62.07 11.09
N ASP A 559 -18.39 -62.08 11.26
CA ASP A 559 -19.31 -61.38 10.37
C ASP A 559 -19.14 -59.85 10.47
N ALA A 560 -18.91 -59.33 11.69
CA ALA A 560 -18.61 -57.93 11.91
C ALA A 560 -17.30 -57.50 11.21
N LEU A 561 -16.25 -58.34 11.27
CA LEU A 561 -14.98 -58.08 10.59
C LEU A 561 -15.10 -58.13 9.06
N GLN A 562 -15.90 -59.06 8.51
CA GLN A 562 -16.15 -59.10 7.06
C GLN A 562 -16.92 -57.88 6.55
N SER A 563 -17.91 -57.40 7.31
CA SER A 563 -18.60 -56.15 6.98
C SER A 563 -17.67 -54.93 7.06
N LEU A 564 -16.77 -54.89 8.04
CA LEU A 564 -15.78 -53.81 8.15
C LEU A 564 -14.78 -53.85 6.99
N LEU A 565 -14.31 -55.03 6.59
CA LEU A 565 -13.36 -55.20 5.49
C LEU A 565 -13.93 -54.71 4.16
N THR A 566 -15.16 -55.11 3.83
CA THR A 566 -15.85 -54.66 2.61
C THR A 566 -16.09 -53.15 2.61
N SER A 567 -16.43 -52.55 3.76
CA SER A 567 -16.50 -51.09 3.91
C SER A 567 -15.15 -50.45 3.61
N LYS A 568 -14.04 -50.98 4.14
CA LYS A 568 -12.69 -50.44 3.92
C LYS A 568 -12.20 -50.60 2.48
N GLU A 569 -12.54 -51.69 1.81
CA GLU A 569 -12.22 -51.87 0.38
C GLU A 569 -12.94 -50.82 -0.49
N SER A 570 -14.20 -50.49 -0.16
CA SER A 570 -14.96 -49.46 -0.87
C SER A 570 -14.40 -48.04 -0.65
N GLU A 571 -13.98 -47.72 0.59
CA GLU A 571 -13.30 -46.46 0.92
C GLU A 571 -11.97 -46.33 0.16
N LEU A 572 -11.20 -47.41 0.07
CA LEU A 572 -9.90 -47.41 -0.61
C LEU A 572 -10.04 -47.17 -2.12
N LEU A 573 -11.07 -47.73 -2.75
CA LEU A 573 -11.38 -47.48 -4.16
C LEU A 573 -11.77 -46.02 -4.41
N SER A 574 -12.60 -45.46 -3.52
CA SER A 574 -13.00 -44.04 -3.57
C SER A 574 -11.78 -43.12 -3.47
N VAL A 575 -10.89 -43.36 -2.51
CA VAL A 575 -9.66 -42.57 -2.32
C VAL A 575 -8.75 -42.66 -3.54
N LYS A 576 -8.63 -43.85 -4.16
CA LYS A 576 -7.81 -44.04 -5.36
C LYS A 576 -8.31 -43.23 -6.56
N ASN A 577 -9.63 -43.17 -6.77
CA ASN A 577 -10.22 -42.39 -7.85
C ASN A 577 -10.01 -40.89 -7.64
N VAL A 578 -10.21 -40.41 -6.41
CA VAL A 578 -9.93 -39.01 -6.06
C VAL A 578 -8.44 -38.68 -6.27
N ALA A 579 -7.52 -39.58 -5.91
CA ALA A 579 -6.10 -39.37 -6.14
C ALA A 579 -5.75 -39.21 -7.64
N GLN A 580 -6.30 -40.06 -8.51
CA GLN A 580 -6.07 -39.96 -9.96
C GLN A 580 -6.65 -38.68 -10.57
N GLU A 581 -7.83 -38.25 -10.12
CA GLU A 581 -8.43 -37.00 -10.57
C GLU A 581 -7.62 -35.78 -10.12
N THR A 582 -7.11 -35.80 -8.88
CA THR A 582 -6.22 -34.74 -8.38
C THR A 582 -4.90 -34.68 -9.13
N GLU A 583 -4.33 -35.81 -9.54
CA GLU A 583 -3.09 -35.87 -10.32
C GLU A 583 -3.28 -35.29 -11.73
N SER A 584 -4.40 -35.61 -12.38
CA SER A 584 -4.75 -35.05 -13.70
C SER A 584 -4.91 -33.53 -13.65
N LEU A 585 -5.65 -33.02 -12.65
CA LEU A 585 -5.83 -31.58 -12.44
C LEU A 585 -4.50 -30.87 -12.14
N PHE A 586 -3.64 -31.50 -11.32
CA PHE A 586 -2.31 -30.97 -11.03
C PHE A 586 -1.45 -30.84 -12.29
N ASN A 587 -1.44 -31.85 -13.16
CA ASN A 587 -0.68 -31.82 -14.42
C ASN A 587 -1.23 -30.76 -15.38
N GLN A 588 -2.55 -30.60 -15.46
CA GLN A 588 -3.16 -29.55 -16.27
C GLN A 588 -2.79 -28.14 -15.76
N GLU A 589 -2.77 -27.96 -14.45
CA GLU A 589 -2.40 -26.69 -13.83
C GLU A 589 -0.90 -26.39 -14.01
N GLN A 590 -0.04 -27.40 -13.94
CA GLN A 590 1.38 -27.24 -14.24
C GLN A 590 1.63 -26.81 -15.69
N ALA A 591 0.91 -27.39 -16.66
CA ALA A 591 1.03 -27.00 -18.06
C ALA A 591 0.59 -25.54 -18.30
N LYS A 592 -0.50 -25.10 -17.64
CA LYS A 592 -0.94 -23.70 -17.70
C LYS A 592 0.11 -22.75 -17.10
N ARG A 593 0.66 -23.07 -15.93
CA ARG A 593 1.72 -22.27 -15.29
C ARG A 593 2.94 -22.13 -16.19
N VAL A 594 3.37 -23.19 -16.87
CA VAL A 594 4.51 -23.11 -17.81
C VAL A 594 4.20 -22.18 -18.98
N SER A 595 2.99 -22.24 -19.53
CA SER A 595 2.55 -21.31 -20.59
C SER A 595 2.50 -19.86 -20.11
N GLU A 596 1.97 -19.62 -18.91
CA GLU A 596 1.87 -18.28 -18.33
C GLU A 596 3.26 -17.69 -18.04
N ILE A 597 4.19 -18.50 -17.53
CA ILE A 597 5.59 -18.09 -17.33
C ILE A 597 6.25 -17.72 -18.65
N HIS A 598 6.01 -18.49 -19.72
CA HIS A 598 6.54 -18.17 -21.05
C HIS A 598 6.00 -16.81 -21.55
N ASP A 599 4.70 -16.58 -21.47
CA ASP A 599 4.07 -15.32 -21.89
C ASP A 599 4.55 -14.12 -21.06
N LEU A 600 4.77 -14.32 -19.76
CA LEU A 600 5.30 -13.27 -18.88
C LEU A 600 6.75 -12.95 -19.18
N ASN A 601 7.58 -13.94 -19.52
CA ASN A 601 8.95 -13.72 -19.96
C ASN A 601 9.01 -12.95 -21.28
N GLU A 602 8.17 -13.29 -22.27
CA GLU A 602 8.10 -12.56 -23.54
C GLU A 602 7.68 -11.09 -23.33
N LYS A 603 6.71 -10.85 -22.44
CA LYS A 603 6.30 -9.48 -22.07
C LYS A 603 7.41 -8.73 -21.34
N LEU A 604 8.18 -9.40 -20.50
CA LEU A 604 9.32 -8.81 -19.79
C LEU A 604 10.41 -8.42 -20.78
N ASP A 605 10.78 -9.29 -21.70
CA ASP A 605 11.78 -9.02 -22.74
C ASP A 605 11.37 -7.84 -23.61
N LYS A 606 10.10 -7.80 -24.03
CA LYS A 606 9.57 -6.64 -24.77
C LYS A 606 9.66 -5.34 -23.97
N LYS A 607 9.31 -5.38 -22.69
CA LYS A 607 9.34 -4.20 -21.81
C LYS A 607 10.77 -3.71 -21.58
N THR A 608 11.73 -4.61 -21.40
CA THR A 608 13.15 -4.23 -21.27
C THR A 608 13.70 -3.61 -22.55
N ALA A 609 13.31 -4.14 -23.72
CA ALA A 609 13.66 -3.53 -25.01
C ALA A 609 13.06 -2.12 -25.18
N ASP A 610 11.81 -1.92 -24.74
CA ASP A 610 11.15 -0.61 -24.79
C ASP A 610 11.77 0.41 -23.81
N GLU A 611 12.18 -0.02 -22.62
CA GLU A 611 12.90 0.81 -21.65
C GLU A 611 14.28 1.25 -22.19
N GLN A 612 15.01 0.34 -22.83
CA GLN A 612 16.28 0.67 -23.50
C GLN A 612 16.10 1.69 -24.63
N LYS A 613 15.05 1.55 -25.44
CA LYS A 613 14.72 2.53 -26.49
C LYS A 613 14.39 3.90 -25.89
N LEU A 614 13.63 3.94 -24.80
CA LEU A 614 13.28 5.20 -24.14
C LEU A 614 14.52 5.90 -23.56
N TYR A 615 15.43 5.12 -22.96
CA TYR A 615 16.69 5.66 -22.45
C TYR A 615 17.59 6.20 -23.57
N GLN A 616 17.69 5.49 -24.70
CA GLN A 616 18.41 5.98 -25.89
C GLN A 616 17.78 7.25 -26.44
N LYS A 617 16.45 7.30 -26.55
CA LYS A 617 15.71 8.49 -27.02
C LYS A 617 15.95 9.69 -26.10
N MET A 618 15.91 9.52 -24.79
CA MET A 618 16.20 10.59 -23.84
C MET A 618 17.62 11.16 -24.03
N LEU A 619 18.63 10.29 -24.22
CA LEU A 619 20.00 10.75 -24.50
C LEU A 619 20.11 11.50 -25.83
N GLU A 620 19.34 11.07 -26.85
CA GLU A 620 19.27 11.76 -28.13
C GLU A 620 18.59 13.13 -28.00
N ASP A 621 17.47 13.21 -27.28
CA ASP A 621 16.75 14.47 -27.02
C ASP A 621 17.62 15.48 -26.24
N GLN A 622 18.35 15.02 -25.22
CA GLN A 622 19.30 15.87 -24.47
C GLN A 622 20.41 16.42 -25.37
N PHE A 623 20.94 15.60 -26.28
CA PHE A 623 21.94 16.05 -27.24
C PHE A 623 21.36 17.01 -28.30
N ASN A 624 20.12 16.78 -28.75
CA ASN A 624 19.42 17.66 -29.69
C ASN A 624 19.23 19.06 -29.10
N ILE A 625 18.97 19.18 -27.79
CA ILE A 625 18.89 20.48 -27.10
C ILE A 625 20.23 21.21 -27.19
N ILE A 626 21.34 20.53 -26.92
CA ILE A 626 22.69 21.12 -27.04
C ILE A 626 22.95 21.57 -28.46
N GLN A 627 22.65 20.74 -29.47
CA GLN A 627 22.81 21.14 -30.87
C GLN A 627 21.98 22.38 -31.23
N GLY A 628 20.76 22.50 -30.67
CA GLY A 628 19.92 23.68 -30.81
C GLY A 628 20.58 24.92 -30.20
N THR A 629 21.10 24.81 -28.98
CA THR A 629 21.80 25.92 -28.31
C THR A 629 23.10 26.30 -29.01
N VAL A 630 23.87 25.33 -29.50
CA VAL A 630 25.10 25.57 -30.27
C VAL A 630 24.78 26.35 -31.55
N ARG A 631 23.72 25.96 -32.28
CA ARG A 631 23.29 26.68 -33.49
C ARG A 631 22.93 28.14 -33.18
N GLU A 632 22.24 28.37 -32.07
CA GLU A 632 21.88 29.74 -31.67
C GLU A 632 23.11 30.54 -31.23
N ALA A 633 24.02 29.94 -30.47
CA ALA A 633 25.29 30.55 -30.11
C ALA A 633 26.12 30.93 -31.35
N GLU A 634 26.14 30.08 -32.38
CA GLU A 634 26.79 30.40 -33.66
C GLU A 634 26.14 31.59 -34.36
N ASN A 635 24.81 31.66 -34.41
CA ASN A 635 24.10 32.79 -34.99
C ASN A 635 24.47 34.10 -34.30
N ILE A 636 24.50 34.10 -32.96
CA ILE A 636 24.86 35.27 -32.13
C ILE A 636 26.30 35.73 -32.44
N ILE A 637 27.26 34.81 -32.48
CA ILE A 637 28.66 35.14 -32.77
C ILE A 637 28.84 35.59 -34.22
N GLN A 638 28.16 34.92 -35.16
CA GLN A 638 28.24 35.26 -36.59
C GLN A 638 27.65 36.65 -36.88
N ASP A 639 26.57 37.04 -36.20
CA ASP A 639 26.00 38.39 -36.25
C ASP A 639 26.93 39.44 -35.63
N ALA A 640 27.64 39.10 -34.54
CA ALA A 640 28.65 40.00 -33.97
C ALA A 640 29.84 40.22 -34.92
N VAL A 641 30.28 39.16 -35.60
CA VAL A 641 31.38 39.23 -36.58
C VAL A 641 30.96 39.99 -37.83
N SER A 642 29.72 39.82 -38.33
CA SER A 642 29.25 40.55 -39.52
C SER A 642 29.16 42.07 -39.27
N LYS A 643 28.87 42.50 -38.04
CA LYS A 643 28.89 43.92 -37.63
C LYS A 643 30.26 44.57 -37.74
N LEU A 644 31.36 43.80 -37.71
CA LEU A 644 32.70 44.34 -37.92
C LEU A 644 32.84 45.00 -39.30
N ASP A 645 32.12 44.48 -40.29
CA ASP A 645 32.16 44.93 -41.68
C ASP A 645 30.93 45.80 -42.06
N ASP A 646 30.02 46.09 -41.10
CA ASP A 646 28.80 46.87 -41.34
C ASP A 646 29.10 48.40 -41.36
N PRO A 647 28.83 49.10 -42.48
CA PRO A 647 29.03 50.55 -42.59
C PRO A 647 28.28 51.39 -41.55
N LEU A 648 27.16 50.88 -41.02
CA LEU A 648 26.41 51.55 -39.95
C LEU A 648 27.08 51.38 -38.58
N HIS A 649 27.72 50.23 -38.35
CA HIS A 649 28.44 49.92 -37.11
C HIS A 649 29.80 50.64 -37.03
N ILE A 650 30.43 50.97 -38.16
CA ILE A 650 31.67 51.78 -38.21
C ILE A 650 31.49 53.17 -37.56
N ARG A 651 30.24 53.65 -37.43
CA ARG A 651 29.92 54.92 -36.76
C ARG A 651 29.75 54.79 -35.24
N CYS A 652 29.67 53.56 -34.72
CA CYS A 652 29.55 53.30 -33.30
C CYS A 652 30.90 53.47 -32.62
N THR A 653 30.90 54.00 -31.39
CA THR A 653 32.11 54.14 -30.58
C THR A 653 31.88 53.55 -29.20
N SER A 654 32.93 53.01 -28.58
CA SER A 654 32.86 52.41 -27.25
C SER A 654 34.10 52.81 -26.44
N SER A 655 33.94 52.93 -25.12
CA SER A 655 35.07 53.31 -24.27
C SER A 655 35.99 52.12 -24.01
N PRO A 656 37.31 52.32 -23.95
CA PRO A 656 38.26 51.26 -23.62
C PRO A 656 37.96 50.57 -22.28
N ASP A 657 37.51 51.33 -21.27
CA ASP A 657 37.10 50.78 -19.96
C ASP A 657 35.90 49.84 -20.07
N TYR A 658 34.92 50.15 -20.91
CA TYR A 658 33.76 49.30 -21.12
C TYR A 658 34.12 48.03 -21.88
N LEU A 659 35.01 48.14 -22.88
CA LEU A 659 35.59 46.97 -23.56
C LEU A 659 36.32 46.04 -22.59
N VAL A 660 37.19 46.58 -21.72
CA VAL A 660 37.92 45.79 -20.71
C VAL A 660 36.95 45.06 -19.77
N HIS A 661 35.88 45.74 -19.33
CA HIS A 661 34.85 45.11 -18.51
C HIS A 661 34.14 43.96 -19.24
N ARG A 662 33.77 44.15 -20.51
CA ARG A 662 33.12 43.10 -21.33
C ARG A 662 34.03 41.92 -21.63
N ALA A 663 35.28 42.19 -22.01
CA ALA A 663 36.29 41.17 -22.26
C ALA A 663 36.58 40.32 -21.00
N THR A 664 36.65 40.96 -19.83
CA THR A 664 36.79 40.24 -18.54
C THR A 664 35.61 39.32 -18.27
N GLY A 665 34.37 39.83 -18.43
CA GLY A 665 33.16 39.02 -18.25
C GLY A 665 33.09 37.84 -19.23
N ALA A 666 33.51 38.03 -20.49
CA ALA A 666 33.60 36.95 -21.47
C ALA A 666 34.61 35.88 -21.06
N ILE A 667 35.79 36.26 -20.56
CA ILE A 667 36.82 35.33 -20.05
C ILE A 667 36.30 34.54 -18.84
N ASP A 668 35.63 35.20 -17.89
CA ASP A 668 35.07 34.56 -16.71
C ASP A 668 34.00 33.51 -17.09
N SER A 669 33.18 33.82 -18.10
CA SER A 669 32.15 32.90 -18.60
C SER A 669 32.72 31.59 -19.15
N LEU A 670 33.97 31.57 -19.64
CA LEU A 670 34.64 30.35 -20.11
C LEU A 670 34.83 29.32 -19.00
N THR A 671 34.97 29.76 -17.75
CA THR A 671 35.10 28.86 -16.60
C THR A 671 33.77 28.16 -16.32
N SER A 672 32.66 28.90 -16.35
CA SER A 672 31.32 28.33 -16.23
C SER A 672 31.01 27.37 -17.38
N LEU A 673 31.40 27.74 -18.61
CA LEU A 673 31.23 26.90 -19.80
C LEU A 673 32.02 25.60 -19.73
N SER A 674 33.29 25.66 -19.33
CA SER A 674 34.13 24.48 -19.13
C SER A 674 33.57 23.54 -18.05
N ASN A 675 33.08 24.10 -16.94
CA ASN A 675 32.46 23.33 -15.87
C ASN A 675 31.14 22.68 -16.31
N GLY A 676 30.27 23.42 -17.01
CA GLY A 676 29.02 22.90 -17.57
C GLY A 676 29.27 21.77 -18.57
N HIS A 677 30.24 21.96 -19.47
CA HIS A 677 30.66 20.94 -20.43
C HIS A 677 31.18 19.68 -19.72
N ALA A 678 32.06 19.81 -18.75
CA ALA A 678 32.61 18.68 -18.00
C ALA A 678 31.53 17.91 -17.21
N LYS A 679 30.53 18.61 -16.66
CA LYS A 679 29.38 17.96 -15.99
C LYS A 679 28.53 17.16 -16.96
N TYR A 680 28.21 17.72 -18.14
CA TYR A 680 27.44 17.01 -19.16
C TYR A 680 28.16 15.75 -19.69
N ILE A 681 29.48 15.82 -19.91
CA ILE A 681 30.26 14.65 -20.32
C ILE A 681 30.22 13.53 -19.27
N LYS A 682 30.20 13.88 -17.98
CA LYS A 682 30.06 12.91 -16.88
C LYS A 682 28.63 12.35 -16.77
N ASN A 683 27.62 13.15 -17.07
CA ASN A 683 26.22 12.74 -17.06
C ASN A 683 25.44 13.30 -18.26
N MET A 684 25.30 12.49 -19.31
CA MET A 684 24.65 12.90 -20.56
C MET A 684 23.12 13.02 -20.48
N THR A 685 22.52 12.71 -19.32
CA THR A 685 21.07 12.83 -19.13
C THR A 685 20.63 14.25 -18.74
N ASP A 686 21.56 15.15 -18.43
CA ASP A 686 21.25 16.51 -17.98
C ASP A 686 22.16 17.55 -18.66
N ALA A 687 21.61 18.23 -19.67
CA ALA A 687 22.27 19.29 -20.42
C ALA A 687 22.11 20.70 -19.81
N SER A 688 21.36 20.86 -18.71
CA SER A 688 20.84 22.16 -18.27
C SER A 688 21.93 23.19 -17.97
N ASP A 689 22.91 22.82 -17.14
CA ASP A 689 24.05 23.68 -16.78
C ASP A 689 24.89 24.06 -18.00
N PHE A 690 25.10 23.10 -18.91
CA PHE A 690 25.91 23.32 -20.10
C PHE A 690 25.22 24.29 -21.07
N VAL A 691 23.93 24.08 -21.34
CA VAL A 691 23.11 24.97 -22.17
C VAL A 691 23.13 26.41 -21.66
N GLY A 692 22.91 26.61 -20.35
CA GLY A 692 22.91 27.95 -19.76
C GLY A 692 24.27 28.64 -19.87
N SER A 693 25.35 27.92 -19.57
CA SER A 693 26.72 28.47 -19.67
C SER A 693 27.15 28.76 -21.12
N LEU A 694 26.69 27.96 -22.09
CA LEU A 694 26.98 28.14 -23.52
C LEU A 694 26.29 29.39 -24.07
N ALA A 695 25.01 29.59 -23.73
CA ALA A 695 24.28 30.79 -24.12
C ALA A 695 24.92 32.06 -23.51
N GLN A 696 25.29 32.01 -22.22
CA GLN A 696 25.96 33.13 -21.55
C GLN A 696 27.29 33.50 -22.22
N PHE A 697 28.12 32.50 -22.55
CA PHE A 697 29.36 32.71 -23.28
C PHE A 697 29.12 33.38 -24.64
N ALA A 698 28.16 32.88 -25.43
CA ALA A 698 27.89 33.40 -26.77
C ALA A 698 27.53 34.89 -26.74
N HIS A 699 26.68 35.31 -25.80
CA HIS A 699 26.33 36.72 -25.63
C HIS A 699 27.52 37.58 -25.20
N LEU A 700 28.30 37.17 -24.20
CA LEU A 700 29.41 37.97 -23.69
C LEU A 700 30.57 38.06 -24.69
N ALA A 701 30.82 36.99 -25.45
CA ALA A 701 31.81 37.00 -26.52
C ALA A 701 31.36 37.89 -27.69
N ALA A 702 30.09 37.81 -28.11
CA ALA A 702 29.51 38.71 -29.11
C ALA A 702 29.61 40.19 -28.69
N ASP A 703 29.22 40.51 -27.46
CA ASP A 703 29.34 41.87 -26.91
C ASP A 703 30.79 42.36 -26.92
N THR A 704 31.75 41.49 -26.59
CA THR A 704 33.18 41.82 -26.60
C THR A 704 33.67 42.10 -28.03
N ILE A 705 33.24 41.33 -29.03
CA ILE A 705 33.60 41.50 -30.45
C ILE A 705 33.06 42.84 -30.97
N VAL A 706 31.77 43.13 -30.74
CA VAL A 706 31.10 44.37 -31.19
C VAL A 706 31.74 45.60 -30.53
N ASN A 707 31.94 45.56 -29.20
CA ASN A 707 32.56 46.69 -28.49
C ASN A 707 34.05 46.84 -28.79
N GLY A 708 34.76 45.76 -29.12
CA GLY A 708 36.15 45.81 -29.56
C GLY A 708 36.29 46.58 -30.86
N SER A 709 35.44 46.29 -31.85
CA SER A 709 35.37 47.09 -33.09
C SER A 709 34.97 48.54 -32.83
N ALA A 710 33.92 48.79 -32.04
CA ALA A 710 33.53 50.17 -31.73
C ALA A 710 34.63 50.96 -31.00
N THR A 711 35.45 50.30 -30.16
CA THR A 711 36.60 50.93 -29.50
C THR A 711 37.74 51.22 -30.47
N SER A 712 37.91 50.39 -31.51
CA SER A 712 38.96 50.56 -32.52
C SER A 712 38.83 51.89 -33.29
N HIS A 713 37.60 52.39 -33.47
CA HIS A 713 37.34 53.64 -34.18
C HIS A 713 37.85 54.89 -33.43
N LEU A 714 38.10 54.77 -32.12
CA LEU A 714 38.69 55.81 -31.28
C LEU A 714 40.20 55.60 -31.07
N ALA A 715 40.77 54.52 -31.58
CA ALA A 715 42.18 54.18 -31.42
C ALA A 715 43.05 54.72 -32.56
N PRO A 716 44.38 54.88 -32.34
CA PRO A 716 45.32 55.11 -33.43
C PRO A 716 45.19 54.01 -34.51
N PRO A 717 45.33 54.32 -35.82
CA PRO A 717 45.07 53.37 -36.90
C PRO A 717 45.71 51.99 -36.70
N ASP A 718 47.02 51.93 -36.43
CA ASP A 718 47.74 50.66 -36.20
C ASP A 718 47.22 49.87 -34.99
N HIS A 719 46.72 50.55 -33.95
CA HIS A 719 46.14 49.90 -32.75
C HIS A 719 44.70 49.47 -32.99
N GLY A 720 43.94 50.29 -33.73
CA GLY A 720 42.58 49.99 -34.17
C GLY A 720 42.53 48.74 -35.05
N ASP A 721 43.40 48.66 -36.06
CA ASP A 721 43.48 47.51 -36.97
C ASP A 721 43.78 46.20 -36.20
N ARG A 722 44.75 46.24 -35.27
CA ARG A 722 45.08 45.08 -34.41
C ARG A 722 43.91 44.65 -33.52
N LEU A 723 43.08 45.60 -33.08
CA LEU A 723 41.91 45.32 -32.25
C LEU A 723 40.79 44.67 -33.08
N VAL A 724 40.54 45.16 -34.30
CA VAL A 724 39.57 44.56 -35.23
C VAL A 724 40.01 43.15 -35.64
N ASP A 725 41.29 42.95 -35.96
CA ASP A 725 41.84 41.63 -36.27
C ASP A 725 41.68 40.66 -35.09
N SER A 726 41.95 41.12 -33.86
CA SER A 726 41.74 40.31 -32.65
C SER A 726 40.27 39.95 -32.42
N CYS A 727 39.34 40.85 -32.74
CA CYS A 727 37.90 40.58 -32.71
C CYS A 727 37.48 39.54 -33.76
N ARG A 728 38.02 39.63 -34.99
CA ARG A 728 37.75 38.66 -36.07
C ARG A 728 38.32 37.27 -35.75
N ASP A 729 39.52 37.23 -35.17
CA ASP A 729 40.14 36.00 -34.68
C ASP A 729 39.33 35.37 -33.54
N CYS A 730 38.85 36.19 -32.60
CA CYS A 730 38.01 35.71 -31.50
C CYS A 730 36.69 35.11 -31.99
N GLY A 731 36.03 35.77 -32.95
CA GLY A 731 34.83 35.23 -33.59
C GLY A 731 35.11 33.89 -34.28
N SER A 732 36.21 33.83 -35.04
CA SER A 732 36.61 32.62 -35.78
C SER A 732 36.95 31.44 -34.85
N GLN A 733 37.73 31.67 -33.79
CA GLN A 733 38.05 30.63 -32.79
C GLN A 733 36.81 30.19 -32.01
N SER A 734 35.88 31.11 -31.72
CA SER A 734 34.62 30.78 -31.05
C SER A 734 33.72 29.90 -31.93
N LEU A 735 33.62 30.20 -33.23
CA LEU A 735 32.86 29.38 -34.18
C LEU A 735 33.50 28.00 -34.40
N LEU A 736 34.83 27.89 -34.43
CA LEU A 736 35.52 26.60 -34.48
C LEU A 736 35.18 25.73 -33.27
N TYR A 737 35.25 26.29 -32.06
CA TYR A 737 34.87 25.60 -30.83
C TYR A 737 33.39 25.16 -30.86
N LEU A 738 32.47 26.04 -31.26
CA LEU A 738 31.05 25.70 -31.36
C LEU A 738 30.80 24.56 -32.37
N ASN A 739 31.56 24.52 -33.45
CA ASN A 739 31.47 23.43 -34.43
C ASN A 739 31.92 22.08 -33.85
N GLU A 740 32.92 22.05 -32.97
CA GLU A 740 33.35 20.83 -32.26
C GLU A 740 32.26 20.27 -31.33
N LEU A 741 31.32 21.10 -30.87
CA LEU A 741 30.20 20.68 -30.02
C LEU A 741 29.04 20.03 -30.79
N LYS A 742 29.04 20.10 -32.13
CA LYS A 742 27.93 19.60 -32.96
C LYS A 742 27.92 18.08 -33.14
N ASP A 743 29.06 17.42 -33.02
CA ASP A 743 29.19 15.98 -33.15
C ASP A 743 29.54 15.33 -31.80
N LYS A 744 28.89 14.21 -31.47
CA LYS A 744 29.11 13.44 -30.25
C LYS A 744 30.55 12.94 -30.13
N GLN A 745 31.23 12.72 -31.26
CA GLN A 745 32.61 12.23 -31.27
C GLN A 745 33.60 13.34 -30.89
N SER A 746 33.44 14.54 -31.45
CA SER A 746 34.29 15.71 -31.17
C SER A 746 33.95 16.40 -29.86
N LEU A 747 32.69 16.29 -29.39
CA LEU A 747 32.22 16.93 -28.15
C LEU A 747 33.15 16.67 -26.97
N LYS A 748 33.60 15.41 -26.77
CA LYS A 748 34.47 15.03 -25.65
C LYS A 748 35.84 15.71 -25.66
N GLY A 749 36.30 16.14 -26.83
CA GLY A 749 37.62 16.73 -27.03
C GLY A 749 37.62 18.25 -27.26
N ALA A 750 36.45 18.90 -27.22
CA ALA A 750 36.34 20.32 -27.56
C ALA A 750 37.08 21.22 -26.55
N ASP A 751 37.96 22.10 -27.04
CA ASP A 751 38.88 22.89 -26.23
C ASP A 751 38.66 24.42 -26.36
N LEU A 752 38.59 25.09 -25.21
CA LEU A 752 38.39 26.54 -25.10
C LEU A 752 39.70 27.34 -25.08
N THR A 753 40.87 26.69 -25.11
CA THR A 753 42.18 27.34 -24.96
C THR A 753 42.41 28.45 -26.00
N ASN A 754 42.04 28.21 -27.26
CA ASN A 754 42.22 29.21 -28.32
C ASN A 754 41.28 30.41 -28.17
N VAL A 755 40.03 30.18 -27.78
CA VAL A 755 39.04 31.24 -27.50
C VAL A 755 39.49 32.10 -26.32
N ARG A 756 40.02 31.47 -25.27
CA ARG A 756 40.59 32.18 -24.11
C ARG A 756 41.73 33.09 -24.52
N ARG A 757 42.66 32.60 -25.34
CA ARG A 757 43.81 33.36 -25.83
C ARG A 757 43.37 34.59 -26.65
N THR A 758 42.38 34.44 -27.54
CA THR A 758 41.90 35.58 -28.34
C THR A 758 41.19 36.62 -27.49
N LEU A 759 40.38 36.21 -26.50
CA LEU A 759 39.75 37.15 -25.57
C LEU A 759 40.76 37.89 -24.68
N GLN A 760 41.81 37.19 -24.22
CA GLN A 760 42.91 37.81 -23.47
C GLN A 760 43.69 38.83 -24.31
N ASN A 761 43.86 38.57 -25.61
CA ASN A 761 44.48 39.54 -26.52
C ASN A 761 43.62 40.81 -26.66
N ILE A 762 42.30 40.68 -26.82
CA ILE A 762 41.37 41.83 -26.87
C ILE A 762 41.43 42.62 -25.56
N LEU A 763 41.42 41.92 -24.41
CA LEU A 763 41.55 42.54 -23.10
C LEU A 763 42.82 43.39 -22.99
N GLY A 764 43.98 42.80 -23.33
CA GLY A 764 45.26 43.51 -23.27
C GLY A 764 45.34 44.72 -24.21
N LEU A 765 44.76 44.62 -25.42
CA LEU A 765 44.67 45.76 -26.33
C LEU A 765 43.73 46.87 -25.80
N GLY A 766 42.67 46.50 -25.10
CA GLY A 766 41.78 47.43 -24.40
C GLY A 766 42.50 48.17 -23.27
N GLU A 767 43.25 47.46 -22.43
CA GLU A 767 44.05 48.05 -21.35
C GLU A 767 45.11 49.03 -21.87
N VAL A 768 45.82 48.67 -22.95
CA VAL A 768 46.77 49.58 -23.61
C VAL A 768 46.06 50.83 -24.14
N GLN A 769 44.84 50.70 -24.66
CA GLN A 769 44.07 51.84 -25.15
C GLN A 769 43.62 52.78 -24.03
N ILE A 770 43.34 52.26 -22.82
CA ILE A 770 43.07 53.11 -21.63
C ILE A 770 44.29 54.00 -21.35
N VAL A 771 45.49 53.42 -21.35
CA VAL A 771 46.73 54.17 -21.11
C VAL A 771 46.95 55.23 -22.19
N ASN A 772 46.79 54.88 -23.47
CA ASN A 772 46.92 55.81 -24.58
C ASN A 772 45.93 56.99 -24.48
N THR A 773 44.68 56.70 -24.08
CA THR A 773 43.64 57.73 -23.91
C THR A 773 44.01 58.69 -22.77
N ASN A 774 44.51 58.17 -21.64
CA ASN A 774 44.93 58.98 -20.49
C ASN A 774 46.15 59.85 -20.80
N VAL A 775 47.14 59.34 -21.55
CA VAL A 775 48.31 60.12 -21.99
C VAL A 775 47.86 61.26 -22.93
N THR A 776 46.98 60.96 -23.88
CA THR A 776 46.46 61.97 -24.83
C THR A 776 45.66 63.07 -24.11
N LEU A 777 44.82 62.69 -23.15
CA LEU A 777 44.09 63.64 -22.30
C LEU A 777 45.04 64.51 -21.47
N PHE A 778 46.10 63.91 -20.90
CA PHE A 778 47.11 64.64 -20.15
C PHE A 778 47.84 65.67 -21.02
N GLU A 779 48.25 65.31 -22.23
CA GLU A 779 48.86 66.24 -23.18
C GLU A 779 47.91 67.36 -23.62
N GLN A 780 46.62 67.07 -23.83
CA GLN A 780 45.61 68.08 -24.16
C GLN A 780 45.37 69.04 -22.98
N ILE A 781 45.29 68.53 -21.75
CA ILE A 781 45.20 69.36 -20.54
C ILE A 781 46.45 70.22 -20.39
N GLN A 782 47.64 69.68 -20.64
CA GLN A 782 48.89 70.45 -20.60
C GLN A 782 48.93 71.56 -21.66
N LYS A 783 48.48 71.28 -22.90
CA LYS A 783 48.35 72.30 -23.97
C LYS A 783 47.32 73.36 -23.62
N LEU A 784 46.17 72.98 -23.03
CA LEU A 784 45.15 73.92 -22.57
C LEU A 784 45.67 74.80 -21.42
N LEU A 785 46.39 74.21 -20.46
CA LEU A 785 47.04 74.93 -19.37
C LEU A 785 48.14 75.88 -19.89
N GLN A 786 48.94 75.47 -20.87
CA GLN A 786 49.90 76.34 -21.55
C GLN A 786 49.20 77.49 -22.27
N CYS A 787 48.13 77.23 -23.02
CA CYS A 787 47.31 78.28 -23.65
C CYS A 787 46.71 79.24 -22.61
N PHE A 788 46.20 78.73 -21.49
CA PHE A 788 45.69 79.55 -20.38
C PHE A 788 46.80 80.39 -19.73
N CYS A 789 47.97 79.82 -19.48
CA CYS A 789 49.14 80.53 -18.97
C CYS A 789 49.60 81.62 -19.94
N TRP A 790 49.65 81.33 -21.25
CA TRP A 790 50.00 82.30 -22.28
C TRP A 790 48.98 83.45 -22.34
N ARG A 791 47.69 83.14 -22.27
CA ARG A 791 46.61 84.14 -22.21
C ARG A 791 46.66 84.97 -20.93
N TYR A 792 47.05 84.38 -19.79
CA TYR A 792 47.23 85.07 -18.51
C TYR A 792 48.44 86.01 -18.56
N ILE A 793 49.60 85.54 -19.06
CA ILE A 793 50.81 86.34 -19.25
C ILE A 793 50.55 87.52 -20.21
N TYR A 794 49.86 87.29 -21.33
CA TYR A 794 49.50 88.36 -22.28
C TYR A 794 48.59 89.42 -21.65
N LYS A 795 47.68 89.00 -20.76
CA LYS A 795 46.75 89.90 -20.06
C LYS A 795 47.42 90.69 -18.92
N VAL A 796 48.43 90.12 -18.26
CA VAL A 796 49.24 90.80 -17.23
C VAL A 796 50.28 91.73 -17.86
N GLY A 797 50.87 91.37 -19.00
CA GLY A 797 51.83 92.21 -19.74
C GLY A 797 51.23 93.51 -20.30
N TYR A 798 49.93 93.54 -20.61
CA TYR A 798 49.22 94.75 -21.01
C TYR A 798 48.98 95.74 -19.85
N VAL A 799 48.99 95.27 -18.59
CA VAL A 799 48.77 96.13 -17.40
C VAL A 799 50.07 96.80 -16.94
N CYS A 800 51.25 96.26 -17.29
CA CYS A 800 52.55 96.87 -16.94
C CYS A 800 53.09 97.89 -17.96
N ASN A 801 52.36 98.14 -19.05
CA ASN A 801 52.71 99.13 -20.08
C ASN A 801 51.67 100.27 -20.19
N SER A 802 50.91 100.51 -19.10
CA SER A 802 50.06 101.69 -18.91
C SER A 802 50.61 102.58 -17.82
#